data_AF-A0A433U3Q0-F1
#
_entry.id   AF-A0A433U3Q0-F1
#
_cell.length_a   1.000
_cell.length_b   1.000
_cell.length_c   1.000
_cell.angle_alpha   90.00
_cell.angle_beta   90.00
_cell.angle_gamma   90.00
#
_symmetry.space_group_name_H-M   'P 1'
#
loop_
_entity.id
_entity.type
_entity.pdbx_description
1 polymer ?
#
loop_
_entity_poly.entity_id
_entity_poly.type
_entity_poly.pdbx_seq_one_letter_code
_entity_poly.pdbx_strand_id
1 'polypeptide(L)'
;MIIDTLEERGMANADYRWGDPTQCRFPLINWWKPLPLQWMYIVYTVQLTSAVCLMLGLAYRVSCPTFMCCYWYILLLEKSDWNNHSYLFGLCAFLFTISDGNRYWSIDALINPKIRNAHVPSWNYVLFRAQLFLVYFIAGLKKLDQDWVMGYSMQHLSEHAAFDPFRLFLTSSQIDHFVVHLGGLMIDLSVGFLLLHEESRPWGLAISTLFNTLNSLIFSIGMFPYGMMCMQLIFCSQNLPREILASLRLITRDYREGDCQPSHHCVYTKKQATSLASRCSSPCKEQVLPTQPNRRHRLVSAFTLAFIAWQCFLPYSHGITKGYNNWTNGMYGYSWDMMVHNWHVQHIRITYKDKDTNETGYIDPRVWTSGSTRWSGHVDMVKQYAHCIERNLKDYNITNIEIYFDIWRSLNQRFQQRLVDPTVDVLQAEWHPFQQTTWMMPLIVNKTSWRERMNELDKVMNEDRTDENYTSTVFVADFPGMNLESYVDKDFGNTSLHVLEGEVIVEILDEGKNYLLKAEESMQIPADGYHNVHTVSSTPSSYMYTFINTTDVEFMEKLNRIEDEAKTSNKTVNETLAEHNDSYILNLWNEAELQEAKLETEDSVIYGLKNALWKKFSALRRSLHLGPGAVYCLITNSSFSDFLNSWYPRDLD
;
A
#
# COMPACT_ATOMS: atom_id res chain seq x y z
N MET A 1 7.22 13.17 6.87
CA MET A 1 8.68 12.91 6.82
C MET A 1 9.24 12.50 8.18
N ILE A 2 9.18 13.33 9.24
CA ILE A 2 9.63 12.89 10.59
C ILE A 2 8.82 11.68 11.07
N ILE A 3 7.48 11.81 11.08
CA ILE A 3 6.57 10.73 11.48
C ILE A 3 6.76 9.50 10.60
N ASP A 4 6.78 9.69 9.27
CA ASP A 4 7.05 8.64 8.29
C ASP A 4 8.39 7.91 8.53
N THR A 5 9.45 8.60 8.96
CA THR A 5 10.75 7.95 9.26
C THR A 5 10.64 7.02 10.48
N LEU A 6 9.90 7.44 11.50
CA LEU A 6 9.73 6.70 12.75
C LEU A 6 8.78 5.51 12.58
N GLU A 7 7.64 5.74 11.92
CA GLU A 7 6.52 4.81 11.83
C GLU A 7 6.59 3.98 10.54
N GLU A 8 6.39 4.58 9.37
CA GLU A 8 6.22 3.86 8.10
C GLU A 8 7.51 3.30 7.49
N ARG A 9 8.57 4.11 7.45
CA ARG A 9 9.90 3.61 7.05
C ARG A 9 10.50 2.75 8.16
N GLY A 10 9.92 2.79 9.36
CA GLY A 10 10.09 1.79 10.39
C GLY A 10 11.43 1.87 11.13
N MET A 11 11.92 3.07 11.45
CA MET A 11 13.11 3.20 12.32
C MET A 11 12.91 2.47 13.65
N ALA A 12 11.71 2.54 14.22
CA ALA A 12 11.40 1.88 15.49
C ALA A 12 11.53 0.36 15.39
N ASN A 13 11.19 -0.22 14.24
CA ASN A 13 11.19 -1.68 13.99
C ASN A 13 12.33 -2.09 13.05
N ALA A 14 13.41 -1.30 12.97
CA ALA A 14 14.49 -1.54 12.00
C ALA A 14 15.26 -2.85 12.26
N ASP A 15 15.24 -3.35 13.49
CA ASP A 15 15.77 -4.66 13.88
C ASP A 15 14.91 -5.82 13.37
N TYR A 16 13.59 -5.76 13.51
CA TYR A 16 12.71 -6.73 12.83
C TYR A 16 12.84 -6.61 11.31
N ARG A 17 12.95 -5.38 10.82
CA ARG A 17 12.98 -5.08 9.40
C ARG A 17 14.32 -5.41 8.75
N TRP A 18 15.46 -5.43 9.44
CA TRP A 18 16.78 -5.61 8.80
C TRP A 18 17.70 -6.58 9.54
N GLY A 19 17.27 -7.14 10.67
CA GLY A 19 18.10 -7.94 11.56
C GLY A 19 18.22 -9.41 11.15
N ASP A 20 17.22 -9.97 10.46
CA ASP A 20 17.26 -11.36 10.00
C ASP A 20 18.02 -11.47 8.65
N PRO A 21 19.17 -12.18 8.60
CA PRO A 21 19.93 -12.38 7.38
C PRO A 21 19.29 -13.38 6.41
N THR A 22 18.44 -14.28 6.90
CA THR A 22 17.74 -15.29 6.11
C THR A 22 16.53 -14.70 5.37
N GLN A 23 15.99 -13.59 5.89
CA GLN A 23 14.86 -12.91 5.27
C GLN A 23 15.16 -12.53 3.81
N CYS A 24 14.22 -12.88 2.94
CA CYS A 24 14.19 -12.52 1.54
C CYS A 24 13.73 -11.07 1.38
N ARG A 25 14.49 -10.34 0.57
CA ARG A 25 14.30 -8.91 0.30
C ARG A 25 14.04 -8.71 -1.16
N PHE A 26 13.31 -7.64 -1.45
CA PHE A 26 12.92 -7.32 -2.81
C PHE A 26 13.48 -5.96 -3.24
N PRO A 27 14.82 -5.79 -3.37
CA PRO A 27 15.39 -4.52 -3.78
C PRO A 27 15.02 -4.22 -5.24
N LEU A 28 14.82 -2.93 -5.57
CA LEU A 28 14.60 -2.55 -6.97
C LEU A 28 15.84 -2.86 -7.83
N ILE A 29 17.02 -2.71 -7.22
CA ILE A 29 18.31 -2.95 -7.84
C ILE A 29 18.89 -4.21 -7.18
N ASN A 30 18.92 -5.33 -7.90
CA ASN A 30 19.25 -6.67 -7.34
C ASN A 30 20.58 -6.74 -6.56
N TRP A 31 21.58 -5.90 -6.87
CA TRP A 31 22.87 -5.91 -6.17
C TRP A 31 22.91 -5.01 -4.93
N TRP A 32 21.85 -4.25 -4.64
CA TRP A 32 21.76 -3.46 -3.42
C TRP A 32 21.36 -4.35 -2.26
N LYS A 33 22.15 -4.30 -1.19
CA LYS A 33 21.91 -5.04 0.04
C LYS A 33 21.84 -4.06 1.20
N PRO A 34 21.04 -4.35 2.24
CA PRO A 34 21.04 -3.54 3.44
C PRO A 34 22.44 -3.54 4.06
N LEU A 35 22.79 -2.42 4.67
CA LEU A 35 23.99 -2.33 5.51
C LEU A 35 23.79 -3.19 6.76
N PRO A 36 24.88 -3.55 7.48
CA PRO A 36 24.74 -4.22 8.77
C PRO A 36 23.81 -3.43 9.69
N LEU A 37 23.07 -4.12 10.56
CA LEU A 37 21.93 -3.55 11.31
C LEU A 37 22.26 -2.23 12.04
N GLN A 38 23.41 -2.14 12.70
CA GLN A 38 23.86 -0.92 13.39
C GLN A 38 24.03 0.28 12.42
N TRP A 39 24.49 0.03 11.19
CA TRP A 39 24.61 1.06 10.16
C TRP A 39 23.26 1.46 9.58
N MET A 40 22.29 0.53 9.52
CA MET A 40 20.91 0.88 9.18
C MET A 40 20.32 1.86 10.20
N TYR A 41 20.53 1.63 11.51
CA TYR A 41 20.13 2.58 12.55
C TYR A 41 20.81 3.97 12.40
N ILE A 42 22.07 4.02 11.95
CA ILE A 42 22.72 5.30 11.60
C ILE A 42 22.01 5.97 10.44
N VAL A 43 21.73 5.25 9.35
CA VAL A 43 21.02 5.81 8.19
C VAL A 43 19.68 6.41 8.62
N TYR A 44 18.90 5.71 9.43
CA TYR A 44 17.64 6.24 9.97
C TYR A 44 17.85 7.46 10.87
N THR A 45 18.87 7.45 11.74
CA THR A 45 19.18 8.58 12.62
C THR A 45 19.56 9.81 11.79
N VAL A 46 20.42 9.64 10.77
CA VAL A 46 20.81 10.71 9.84
C VAL A 46 19.60 11.23 9.07
N GLN A 47 18.70 10.35 8.62
CA GLN A 47 17.45 10.73 7.97
C GLN A 47 16.56 11.54 8.92
N LEU A 48 16.38 11.07 10.16
CA LEU A 48 15.54 11.73 11.17
C LEU A 48 16.08 13.11 11.53
N THR A 49 17.38 13.22 11.84
CA THR A 49 18.04 14.50 12.12
C THR A 49 17.92 15.44 10.92
N SER A 50 18.15 14.95 9.70
CA SER A 50 18.00 15.75 8.49
C SER A 50 16.56 16.23 8.28
N ALA A 51 15.56 15.41 8.61
CA ALA A 51 14.15 15.80 8.55
C ALA A 51 13.80 16.90 9.57
N VAL A 52 14.34 16.82 10.79
CA VAL A 52 14.20 17.87 11.81
C VAL A 52 14.88 19.17 11.36
N CYS A 53 16.11 19.09 10.85
CA CYS A 53 16.80 20.26 10.29
C CYS A 53 16.02 20.88 9.12
N LEU A 54 15.44 20.06 8.24
CA LEU A 54 14.60 20.53 7.13
C LEU A 54 13.35 21.26 7.63
N MET A 55 12.66 20.70 8.64
CA MET A 55 11.49 21.34 9.28
C MET A 55 11.83 22.70 9.89
N LEU A 56 12.98 22.82 10.55
CA LEU A 56 13.46 24.07 11.14
C LEU A 56 14.08 25.03 10.11
N GLY A 57 14.33 24.55 8.89
CA GLY A 57 15.11 25.25 7.87
C GLY A 57 16.54 25.59 8.34
N LEU A 58 17.18 24.66 9.06
CA LEU A 58 18.56 24.72 9.50
C LEU A 58 19.46 23.95 8.52
N ALA A 59 20.58 24.55 8.11
CA ALA A 59 21.53 23.98 7.16
C ALA A 59 20.83 23.41 5.90
N TYR A 60 19.79 24.10 5.42
CA TYR A 60 18.81 23.58 4.47
C TYR A 60 19.45 22.96 3.21
N ARG A 61 20.49 23.60 2.69
CA ARG A 61 21.21 23.15 1.49
C ARG A 61 22.00 21.85 1.67
N VAL A 62 22.28 21.45 2.91
CA VAL A 62 22.91 20.17 3.25
C VAL A 62 21.85 19.18 3.74
N SER A 63 20.91 19.61 4.58
CA SER A 63 19.89 18.73 5.15
C SER A 63 18.96 18.13 4.10
N CYS A 64 18.57 18.88 3.05
CA CYS A 64 17.72 18.35 1.99
C CYS A 64 18.36 17.18 1.22
N PRO A 65 19.57 17.31 0.63
CA PRO A 65 20.20 16.19 -0.07
C PRO A 65 20.53 15.02 0.85
N THR A 66 20.93 15.28 2.12
CA THR A 66 21.17 14.20 3.10
C THR A 66 19.89 13.41 3.37
N PHE A 67 18.76 14.09 3.64
CA PHE A 67 17.47 13.44 3.80
C PHE A 67 17.08 12.64 2.56
N MET A 68 17.20 13.26 1.37
CA MET A 68 16.86 12.62 0.09
C MET A 68 17.67 11.33 -0.14
N CYS A 69 18.99 11.35 0.10
CA CYS A 69 19.84 10.18 -0.12
C CYS A 69 19.47 9.02 0.81
N CYS A 70 19.29 9.28 2.11
CA CYS A 70 18.87 8.24 3.05
C CYS A 70 17.48 7.69 2.71
N TYR A 71 16.54 8.58 2.38
CA TYR A 71 15.17 8.21 2.05
C TYR A 71 15.11 7.30 0.83
N TRP A 72 15.77 7.70 -0.27
CA TRP A 72 15.82 6.90 -1.50
C TRP A 72 16.60 5.61 -1.31
N TYR A 73 17.64 5.60 -0.49
CA TYR A 73 18.35 4.36 -0.17
C TYR A 73 17.44 3.34 0.52
N ILE A 74 16.74 3.73 1.59
CA ILE A 74 15.79 2.84 2.29
C ILE A 74 14.65 2.41 1.35
N LEU A 75 14.12 3.33 0.55
CA LEU A 75 13.07 3.02 -0.42
C LEU A 75 13.56 1.96 -1.42
N LEU A 76 14.71 2.14 -2.06
CA LEU A 76 15.21 1.24 -3.11
C LEU A 76 15.58 -0.17 -2.61
N LEU A 77 15.77 -0.36 -1.29
CA LEU A 77 16.10 -1.66 -0.70
C LEU A 77 14.91 -2.63 -0.59
N GLU A 78 13.67 -2.13 -0.50
CA GLU A 78 12.51 -2.99 -0.23
C GLU A 78 11.27 -2.54 -1.01
N LYS A 79 11.08 -3.14 -2.19
CA LYS A 79 9.96 -2.88 -3.10
C LYS A 79 8.63 -3.40 -2.55
N SER A 80 8.63 -4.42 -1.70
CA SER A 80 7.39 -4.93 -1.08
C SER A 80 6.66 -3.90 -0.24
N ASP A 81 7.37 -2.88 0.25
CA ASP A 81 6.84 -1.82 1.12
C ASP A 81 6.55 -0.51 0.37
N TRP A 82 6.68 -0.53 -0.96
CA TRP A 82 6.42 0.65 -1.78
C TRP A 82 4.94 0.94 -1.86
N ASN A 83 4.61 2.22 -1.74
CA ASN A 83 3.30 2.77 -2.04
C ASN A 83 3.50 4.04 -2.88
N ASN A 84 2.47 4.47 -3.61
CA ASN A 84 2.53 5.66 -4.47
C ASN A 84 2.97 6.92 -3.69
N HIS A 85 2.55 7.08 -2.44
CA HIS A 85 2.95 8.23 -1.62
C HIS A 85 4.41 8.20 -1.18
N SER A 86 5.02 7.02 -1.04
CA SER A 86 6.45 6.91 -0.76
C SER A 86 7.27 7.49 -1.92
N TYR A 87 6.85 7.20 -3.16
CA TYR A 87 7.44 7.83 -4.34
C TYR A 87 7.23 9.35 -4.35
N LEU A 88 6.01 9.84 -4.04
CA LEU A 88 5.72 11.27 -3.93
C LEU A 88 6.61 11.97 -2.91
N PHE A 89 6.82 11.39 -1.73
CA PHE A 89 7.71 11.97 -0.71
C PHE A 89 9.16 11.99 -1.16
N GLY A 90 9.63 10.97 -1.89
CA GLY A 90 10.94 10.96 -2.54
C GLY A 90 11.09 12.09 -3.58
N LEU A 91 10.04 12.37 -4.37
CA LEU A 91 10.01 13.51 -5.31
C LEU A 91 10.01 14.85 -4.57
N CYS A 92 9.20 15.00 -3.51
CA CYS A 92 9.19 16.20 -2.69
C CYS A 92 10.57 16.46 -2.04
N ALA A 93 11.23 15.41 -1.53
CA ALA A 93 12.59 15.49 -0.99
C ALA A 93 13.57 16.03 -2.05
N PHE A 94 13.49 15.53 -3.28
CA PHE A 94 14.27 16.03 -4.40
C PHE A 94 13.95 17.49 -4.73
N LEU A 95 12.66 17.85 -4.83
CA LEU A 95 12.25 19.24 -5.09
C LEU A 95 12.71 20.21 -3.99
N PHE A 96 12.76 19.78 -2.72
CA PHE A 96 13.32 20.61 -1.65
C PHE A 96 14.80 20.94 -1.89
N THR A 97 15.61 19.98 -2.38
CA THR A 97 17.05 20.23 -2.61
C THR A 97 17.33 21.41 -3.54
N ILE A 98 16.48 21.58 -4.56
CA ILE A 98 16.63 22.65 -5.56
C ILE A 98 15.89 23.93 -5.18
N SER A 99 14.86 23.84 -4.33
CA SER A 99 14.04 25.00 -3.96
C SER A 99 14.72 25.97 -3.00
N ASP A 100 14.12 27.14 -2.83
CA ASP A 100 14.52 28.20 -1.89
C ASP A 100 13.54 28.23 -0.69
N GLY A 101 13.37 27.10 0.00
CA GLY A 101 12.44 26.99 1.14
C GLY A 101 12.92 27.69 2.44
N ASN A 102 14.21 28.02 2.54
CA ASN A 102 14.86 28.54 3.76
C ASN A 102 14.99 30.08 3.81
N ARG A 103 14.04 30.81 3.24
CA ARG A 103 14.15 32.28 3.11
C ARG A 103 13.41 33.06 4.18
N TYR A 104 12.38 32.51 4.82
CA TYR A 104 11.52 33.27 5.74
C TYR A 104 11.59 32.76 7.18
N TRP A 105 10.67 31.86 7.59
CA TRP A 105 10.65 31.25 8.91
C TRP A 105 11.57 30.03 8.97
N SER A 106 12.87 30.30 8.88
CA SER A 106 13.92 29.28 8.96
C SER A 106 15.07 29.76 9.81
N ILE A 107 15.73 28.83 10.50
CA ILE A 107 16.92 29.16 11.30
C ILE A 107 18.03 29.72 10.41
N ASP A 108 18.19 29.21 9.18
CA ASP A 108 19.15 29.76 8.21
C ASP A 108 18.93 31.26 7.95
N ALA A 109 17.67 31.68 7.78
CA ALA A 109 17.32 33.09 7.59
C ALA A 109 17.50 33.93 8.86
N LEU A 110 17.33 33.34 10.04
CA LEU A 110 17.62 34.03 11.31
C LEU A 110 19.12 34.27 11.49
N ILE A 111 19.95 33.28 11.11
CA ILE A 111 21.41 33.35 11.20
C ILE A 111 22.01 34.25 10.11
N ASN A 112 21.47 34.20 8.88
CA ASN A 112 22.01 34.93 7.73
C ASN A 112 21.03 36.01 7.23
N PRO A 113 21.24 37.29 7.59
CA PRO A 113 20.38 38.40 7.18
C PRO A 113 20.27 38.60 5.66
N LYS A 114 21.21 38.08 4.84
CA LYS A 114 21.20 38.23 3.37
C LYS A 114 20.14 37.38 2.67
N ILE A 115 19.66 36.31 3.32
CA ILE A 115 18.66 35.41 2.75
C ILE A 115 17.29 35.58 3.39
N ARG A 116 17.23 36.36 4.48
CA ARG A 116 16.04 36.58 5.27
C ARG A 116 15.01 37.39 4.50
N ASN A 117 13.79 36.87 4.47
CA ASN A 117 12.66 37.41 3.74
C ASN A 117 12.98 37.72 2.27
N ALA A 118 13.87 36.93 1.66
CA ALA A 118 14.25 37.11 0.27
C ALA A 118 13.19 36.55 -0.69
N HIS A 119 12.99 37.22 -1.83
CA HIS A 119 12.07 36.77 -2.88
C HIS A 119 12.43 35.37 -3.37
N VAL A 120 11.42 34.54 -3.51
CA VAL A 120 11.53 33.16 -4.02
C VAL A 120 11.03 33.13 -5.48
N PRO A 121 11.77 32.48 -6.40
CA PRO A 121 11.32 32.33 -7.78
C PRO A 121 10.00 31.55 -7.88
N SER A 122 9.12 31.96 -8.80
CA SER A 122 7.82 31.33 -8.99
C SER A 122 7.89 29.85 -9.39
N TRP A 123 8.96 29.44 -10.08
CA TRP A 123 9.14 28.04 -10.52
C TRP A 123 9.15 27.05 -9.35
N ASN A 124 9.60 27.47 -8.16
CA ASN A 124 9.56 26.62 -6.95
C ASN A 124 8.11 26.19 -6.67
N TYR A 125 7.19 27.15 -6.62
CA TYR A 125 5.77 26.88 -6.38
C TYR A 125 5.14 26.11 -7.54
N VAL A 126 5.50 26.45 -8.78
CA VAL A 126 4.97 25.77 -9.98
C VAL A 126 5.33 24.29 -9.94
N LEU A 127 6.55 23.91 -9.57
CA LEU A 127 6.96 22.51 -9.50
C LEU A 127 6.17 21.72 -8.44
N PHE A 128 6.05 22.25 -7.21
CA PHE A 128 5.26 21.58 -6.17
C PHE A 128 3.77 21.50 -6.52
N ARG A 129 3.19 22.58 -7.04
CA ARG A 129 1.78 22.61 -7.50
C ARG A 129 1.55 21.64 -8.65
N ALA A 130 2.45 21.60 -9.63
CA ALA A 130 2.36 20.67 -10.75
C ALA A 130 2.49 19.23 -10.27
N GLN A 131 3.42 18.92 -9.36
CA GLN A 131 3.57 17.57 -8.82
C GLN A 131 2.30 17.09 -8.12
N LEU A 132 1.72 17.91 -7.23
CA LEU A 132 0.47 17.55 -6.54
C LEU A 132 -0.73 17.49 -7.47
N PHE A 133 -0.80 18.41 -8.44
CA PHE A 133 -1.83 18.39 -9.48
C PHE A 133 -1.77 17.08 -10.28
N LEU A 134 -0.57 16.67 -10.71
CA LEU A 134 -0.38 15.46 -11.52
C LEU A 134 -0.74 14.19 -10.75
N VAL A 135 -0.48 14.12 -9.44
CA VAL A 135 -0.91 12.98 -8.62
C VAL A 135 -2.42 12.78 -8.70
N TYR A 136 -3.21 13.83 -8.45
CA TYR A 136 -4.68 13.75 -8.54
C TYR A 136 -5.14 13.51 -9.98
N PHE A 137 -4.66 14.31 -10.92
CA PHE A 137 -5.15 14.27 -12.29
C PHE A 137 -4.82 12.94 -12.98
N ILE A 138 -3.60 12.41 -12.81
CA ILE A 138 -3.23 11.11 -13.38
C ILE A 138 -3.97 9.98 -12.66
N ALA A 139 -4.18 10.04 -11.34
CA ALA A 139 -5.02 9.08 -10.64
C ALA A 139 -6.46 9.06 -11.22
N GLY A 140 -7.02 10.24 -11.52
CA GLY A 140 -8.31 10.37 -12.21
C GLY A 140 -8.30 9.76 -13.61
N LEU A 141 -7.24 9.99 -14.39
CA LEU A 141 -7.09 9.36 -15.71
C LEU A 141 -6.99 7.84 -15.64
N LYS A 142 -6.30 7.28 -14.62
CA LYS A 142 -6.21 5.83 -14.40
C LYS A 142 -7.56 5.24 -13.98
N LYS A 143 -8.41 6.02 -13.31
CA LYS A 143 -9.79 5.66 -12.93
C LYS A 143 -10.80 5.74 -14.08
N LEU A 144 -10.38 6.17 -15.27
CA LEU A 144 -11.19 6.01 -16.50
C LEU A 144 -11.18 4.57 -17.03
N ASP A 145 -10.43 3.68 -16.38
CA ASP A 145 -10.49 2.25 -16.66
C ASP A 145 -11.92 1.68 -16.52
N GLN A 146 -12.25 0.71 -17.36
CA GLN A 146 -13.58 0.11 -17.41
C GLN A 146 -13.96 -0.52 -16.06
N ASP A 147 -13.03 -1.16 -15.36
CA ASP A 147 -13.32 -1.80 -14.07
C ASP A 147 -13.67 -0.76 -12.99
N TRP A 148 -13.09 0.44 -13.05
CA TRP A 148 -13.42 1.50 -12.11
C TRP A 148 -14.76 2.14 -12.45
N VAL A 149 -14.97 2.54 -13.71
CA VAL A 149 -16.21 3.20 -14.13
C VAL A 149 -17.43 2.30 -13.91
N MET A 150 -17.30 0.99 -14.09
CA MET A 150 -18.38 0.03 -13.89
C MET A 150 -18.58 -0.38 -12.42
N GLY A 151 -17.67 -0.03 -11.51
CA GLY A 151 -17.82 -0.32 -10.09
C GLY A 151 -17.26 -1.67 -9.61
N TYR A 152 -16.32 -2.28 -10.33
CA TYR A 152 -15.71 -3.57 -9.98
C TYR A 152 -14.39 -3.46 -9.20
N SER A 153 -13.84 -2.25 -9.05
CA SER A 153 -12.54 -2.06 -8.40
C SER A 153 -12.63 -2.14 -6.87
N MET A 154 -13.65 -1.52 -6.27
CA MET A 154 -13.83 -1.43 -4.82
C MET A 154 -15.29 -1.65 -4.43
N GLN A 155 -15.69 -2.90 -4.21
CA GLN A 155 -17.05 -3.25 -3.79
C GLN A 155 -17.16 -3.39 -2.27
N HIS A 156 -18.39 -3.31 -1.75
CA HIS A 156 -18.72 -3.41 -0.33
C HIS A 156 -18.16 -2.28 0.52
N LEU A 157 -17.56 -1.25 -0.09
CA LEU A 157 -17.02 -0.11 0.64
C LEU A 157 -18.14 0.73 1.27
N SER A 158 -19.30 0.74 0.63
CA SER A 158 -20.56 1.29 1.13
C SER A 158 -21.03 0.67 2.45
N GLU A 159 -20.51 -0.50 2.85
CA GLU A 159 -20.79 -1.16 4.14
C GLU A 159 -20.08 -0.50 5.33
N HIS A 160 -19.10 0.37 5.07
CA HIS A 160 -18.44 1.15 6.10
C HIS A 160 -19.34 2.30 6.62
N ALA A 161 -19.33 2.53 7.94
CA ALA A 161 -20.17 3.55 8.61
C ALA A 161 -19.98 4.98 8.09
N ALA A 162 -18.81 5.27 7.50
CA ALA A 162 -18.53 6.55 6.85
C ALA A 162 -19.54 6.90 5.72
N PHE A 163 -20.23 5.90 5.16
CA PHE A 163 -21.24 6.08 4.13
C PHE A 163 -22.69 5.99 4.63
N ASP A 164 -22.92 5.78 5.93
CA ASP A 164 -24.27 5.71 6.51
C ASP A 164 -25.18 6.88 6.13
N PRO A 165 -24.71 8.15 6.06
CA PRO A 165 -25.56 9.26 5.63
C PRO A 165 -26.17 9.07 4.24
N PHE A 166 -25.50 8.34 3.34
CA PHE A 166 -25.99 8.07 1.98
C PHE A 166 -27.01 6.94 1.92
N ARG A 167 -26.98 6.00 2.89
CA ARG A 167 -27.91 4.86 2.96
C ARG A 167 -29.36 5.27 3.23
N LEU A 168 -29.57 6.49 3.70
CA LEU A 168 -30.91 7.07 3.84
C LEU A 168 -31.62 7.26 2.48
N PHE A 169 -30.85 7.35 1.38
CA PHE A 169 -31.37 7.68 0.06
C PHE A 169 -30.95 6.72 -1.06
N LEU A 170 -29.88 5.94 -0.88
CA LEU A 170 -29.28 5.07 -1.89
C LEU A 170 -29.09 3.66 -1.36
N THR A 171 -29.19 2.65 -2.24
CA THR A 171 -28.81 1.28 -1.91
C THR A 171 -27.28 1.13 -1.83
N SER A 172 -26.78 0.11 -1.14
CA SER A 172 -25.34 -0.16 -1.02
C SER A 172 -24.64 -0.22 -2.39
N SER A 173 -25.24 -0.92 -3.36
CA SER A 173 -24.70 -0.99 -4.74
C SER A 173 -24.67 0.37 -5.46
N GLN A 174 -25.68 1.21 -5.23
CA GLN A 174 -25.70 2.57 -5.77
C GLN A 174 -24.66 3.47 -5.10
N ILE A 175 -24.41 3.32 -3.80
CA ILE A 175 -23.38 4.06 -3.07
C ILE A 175 -21.99 3.69 -3.61
N ASP A 176 -21.71 2.38 -3.73
CA ASP A 176 -20.44 1.90 -4.30
C ASP A 176 -20.23 2.47 -5.70
N HIS A 177 -21.24 2.43 -6.57
CA HIS A 177 -21.08 2.92 -7.93
C HIS A 177 -21.01 4.45 -8.03
N PHE A 178 -22.02 5.17 -7.53
CA PHE A 178 -22.14 6.62 -7.73
C PHE A 178 -21.23 7.44 -6.80
N VAL A 179 -21.14 7.07 -5.52
CA VAL A 179 -20.39 7.85 -4.53
C VAL A 179 -18.92 7.46 -4.53
N VAL A 180 -18.62 6.16 -4.43
CA VAL A 180 -17.23 5.68 -4.33
C VAL A 180 -16.51 5.77 -5.68
N HIS A 181 -17.05 5.11 -6.72
CA HIS A 181 -16.36 5.04 -8.01
C HIS A 181 -16.50 6.34 -8.83
N LEU A 182 -17.73 6.74 -9.19
CA LEU A 182 -17.92 7.95 -10.00
C LEU A 182 -17.56 9.23 -9.24
N GLY A 183 -17.92 9.33 -7.96
CA GLY A 183 -17.52 10.44 -7.10
C GLY A 183 -16.00 10.54 -6.94
N GLY A 184 -15.33 9.42 -6.64
CA GLY A 184 -13.86 9.37 -6.56
C GLY A 184 -13.17 9.77 -7.87
N LEU A 185 -13.67 9.28 -9.00
CA LEU A 185 -13.18 9.65 -10.35
C LEU A 185 -13.32 11.15 -10.61
N MET A 186 -14.50 11.71 -10.34
CA MET A 186 -14.79 13.13 -10.57
C MET A 186 -13.94 14.05 -9.68
N ILE A 187 -13.74 13.67 -8.41
CA ILE A 187 -12.86 14.40 -7.50
C ILE A 187 -11.44 14.40 -8.05
N ASP A 188 -10.87 13.24 -8.37
CA ASP A 188 -9.48 13.15 -8.84
C ASP A 188 -9.24 13.94 -10.13
N LEU A 189 -10.20 13.92 -11.08
CA LEU A 189 -10.09 14.69 -12.34
C LEU A 189 -10.25 16.20 -12.15
N SER A 190 -11.01 16.66 -11.16
CA SER A 190 -11.39 18.08 -11.02
C SER A 190 -10.61 18.83 -9.94
N VAL A 191 -10.22 18.17 -8.85
CA VAL A 191 -9.73 18.83 -7.63
C VAL A 191 -8.45 19.62 -7.87
N GLY A 192 -7.56 19.13 -8.73
CA GLY A 192 -6.36 19.84 -9.13
C GLY A 192 -6.68 21.18 -9.81
N PHE A 193 -7.67 21.23 -10.70
CA PHE A 193 -8.11 22.46 -11.35
C PHE A 193 -8.79 23.42 -10.37
N LEU A 194 -9.63 22.88 -9.47
CA LEU A 194 -10.30 23.67 -8.44
C LEU A 194 -9.28 24.37 -7.53
N LEU A 195 -8.19 23.68 -7.15
CA LEU A 195 -7.13 24.24 -6.29
C LEU A 195 -6.26 25.30 -7.01
N LEU A 196 -6.03 25.14 -8.31
CA LEU A 196 -5.21 26.07 -9.10
C LEU A 196 -5.91 27.43 -9.28
N HIS A 197 -7.21 27.42 -9.55
CA HIS A 197 -7.97 28.65 -9.79
C HIS A 197 -8.41 29.34 -8.49
N GLU A 198 -8.17 30.65 -8.39
CA GLU A 198 -8.32 31.41 -7.14
C GLU A 198 -9.74 31.43 -6.59
N GLU A 199 -10.74 31.56 -7.46
CA GLU A 199 -12.16 31.66 -7.06
C GLU A 199 -12.74 30.30 -6.62
N SER A 200 -12.30 29.21 -7.24
CA SER A 200 -12.75 27.85 -6.92
C SER A 200 -11.94 27.18 -5.80
N ARG A 201 -10.79 27.74 -5.42
CA ARG A 201 -9.87 27.14 -4.45
C ARG A 201 -10.51 26.75 -3.12
N PRO A 202 -11.40 27.57 -2.50
CA PRO A 202 -12.05 27.16 -1.25
C PRO A 202 -12.84 25.86 -1.38
N TRP A 203 -13.53 25.66 -2.51
CA TRP A 203 -14.24 24.41 -2.81
C TRP A 203 -13.25 23.26 -3.02
N GLY A 204 -12.16 23.49 -3.76
CA GLY A 204 -11.10 22.50 -3.94
C GLY A 204 -10.49 22.05 -2.61
N LEU A 205 -10.22 22.98 -1.68
CA LEU A 205 -9.70 22.70 -0.34
C LEU A 205 -10.70 21.90 0.50
N ALA A 206 -11.99 22.28 0.49
CA ALA A 206 -13.04 21.58 1.22
C ALA A 206 -13.23 20.14 0.71
N ILE A 207 -13.36 19.95 -0.60
CA ILE A 207 -13.55 18.64 -1.24
C ILE A 207 -12.32 17.74 -1.02
N SER A 208 -11.11 18.24 -1.28
CA SER A 208 -9.89 17.46 -1.07
C SER A 208 -9.67 17.13 0.40
N THR A 209 -9.96 18.04 1.32
CA THR A 209 -9.90 17.76 2.77
C THR A 209 -10.87 16.66 3.14
N LEU A 210 -12.13 16.74 2.73
CA LEU A 210 -13.13 15.71 2.99
C LEU A 210 -12.70 14.35 2.41
N PHE A 211 -12.24 14.32 1.16
CA PHE A 211 -11.77 13.11 0.49
C PHE A 211 -10.59 12.45 1.22
N ASN A 212 -9.58 13.24 1.62
CA ASN A 212 -8.44 12.71 2.36
C ASN A 212 -8.85 12.25 3.77
N THR A 213 -9.76 12.95 4.44
CA THR A 213 -10.30 12.49 5.73
C THR A 213 -11.04 11.17 5.58
N LEU A 214 -11.91 11.02 4.58
CA LEU A 214 -12.59 9.75 4.30
C LEU A 214 -11.59 8.62 4.01
N ASN A 215 -10.56 8.89 3.19
CA ASN A 215 -9.51 7.91 2.95
C ASN A 215 -8.76 7.51 4.23
N SER A 216 -8.54 8.44 5.17
CA SER A 216 -7.88 8.12 6.44
C SER A 216 -8.75 7.31 7.41
N LEU A 217 -10.07 7.37 7.26
CA LEU A 217 -11.02 6.62 8.07
C LEU A 217 -11.23 5.21 7.49
N ILE A 218 -11.40 5.11 6.17
CA ILE A 218 -11.72 3.86 5.49
C ILE A 218 -10.47 3.01 5.25
N PHE A 219 -9.35 3.64 4.91
CA PHE A 219 -8.16 2.93 4.47
C PHE A 219 -6.96 3.18 5.38
N SER A 220 -6.22 2.12 5.67
CA SER A 220 -4.94 2.18 6.40
C SER A 220 -3.75 2.52 5.48
N ILE A 221 -3.79 3.66 4.78
CA ILE A 221 -2.74 4.08 3.80
C ILE A 221 -1.64 4.96 4.45
N GLY A 222 -1.47 4.83 5.77
CA GLY A 222 -0.46 5.57 6.52
C GLY A 222 -0.65 7.11 6.47
N MET A 223 0.46 7.82 6.36
CA MET A 223 0.59 9.27 6.42
C MET A 223 0.13 9.99 5.15
N PHE A 224 -0.25 9.26 4.10
CA PHE A 224 -0.63 9.85 2.82
C PHE A 224 -1.74 10.90 2.96
N PRO A 225 -2.92 10.61 3.57
CA PRO A 225 -4.01 11.59 3.58
C PRO A 225 -3.65 12.85 4.35
N TYR A 226 -2.99 12.71 5.50
CA TYR A 226 -2.50 13.83 6.30
C TYR A 226 -1.45 14.66 5.56
N GLY A 227 -0.53 14.00 4.85
CA GLY A 227 0.47 14.64 4.01
C GLY A 227 -0.16 15.47 2.91
N MET A 228 -1.17 14.92 2.21
CA MET A 228 -1.89 15.62 1.17
C MET A 228 -2.66 16.84 1.71
N MET A 229 -3.34 16.72 2.86
CA MET A 229 -4.03 17.83 3.51
C MET A 229 -3.08 18.99 3.85
N CYS A 230 -1.90 18.69 4.41
CA CYS A 230 -0.90 19.73 4.68
C CYS A 230 -0.34 20.35 3.38
N MET A 231 -0.10 19.53 2.35
CA MET A 231 0.48 19.98 1.09
C MET A 231 -0.46 20.87 0.27
N GLN A 232 -1.78 20.76 0.45
CA GLN A 232 -2.76 21.65 -0.21
C GLN A 232 -2.50 23.14 0.05
N LEU A 233 -1.88 23.50 1.19
CA LEU A 233 -1.54 24.88 1.52
C LEU A 233 -0.59 25.54 0.50
N ILE A 234 0.14 24.77 -0.31
CA ILE A 234 0.98 25.30 -1.40
C ILE A 234 0.15 26.04 -2.48
N PHE A 235 -1.14 25.70 -2.62
CA PHE A 235 -2.04 26.33 -3.56
C PHE A 235 -2.59 27.66 -3.05
N CYS A 236 -2.61 27.87 -1.73
CA CYS A 236 -3.08 29.10 -1.10
C CYS A 236 -2.21 30.33 -1.40
N SER A 237 -2.71 31.51 -1.01
CA SER A 237 -1.95 32.75 -1.12
C SER A 237 -0.67 32.67 -0.26
N GLN A 238 0.40 33.33 -0.72
CA GLN A 238 1.68 33.37 -0.01
C GLN A 238 1.58 34.06 1.36
N ASN A 239 0.49 34.81 1.58
CA ASN A 239 0.25 35.57 2.81
C ASN A 239 -0.56 34.77 3.84
N LEU A 240 -1.26 33.72 3.42
CA LEU A 240 -2.20 32.99 4.28
C LEU A 240 -1.60 32.55 5.62
N PRO A 241 -0.39 31.95 5.70
CA PRO A 241 0.19 31.57 7.00
C PRO A 241 0.42 32.77 7.92
N ARG A 242 0.75 33.94 7.36
CA ARG A 242 0.94 35.18 8.12
C ARG A 242 -0.39 35.72 8.62
N GLU A 243 -1.41 35.70 7.77
CA GLU A 243 -2.77 36.14 8.11
C GLU A 243 -3.37 35.30 9.23
N ILE A 244 -3.22 33.96 9.16
CA ILE A 244 -3.70 33.04 10.20
C ILE A 244 -3.00 33.34 11.55
N LEU A 245 -1.67 33.41 11.58
CA LEU A 245 -0.96 33.65 12.86
C LEU A 245 -1.22 35.05 13.44
N ALA A 246 -1.40 36.05 12.57
CA ALA A 246 -1.82 37.38 13.00
C ALA A 246 -3.24 37.37 13.58
N SER A 247 -4.18 36.64 12.98
CA SER A 247 -5.55 36.49 13.51
C SER A 247 -5.59 35.77 14.85
N LEU A 248 -4.72 34.78 15.06
CA LEU A 248 -4.59 34.04 16.31
C LEU A 248 -3.82 34.81 17.41
N ARG A 249 -3.31 36.02 17.11
CA ARG A 249 -2.47 36.83 17.99
C ARG A 249 -1.23 36.11 18.52
N LEU A 250 -0.80 35.03 17.85
CA LEU A 250 0.36 34.21 18.24
C LEU A 250 1.70 34.88 17.87
N ILE A 251 1.67 35.83 16.95
CA ILE A 251 2.82 36.64 16.55
C ILE A 251 2.39 38.10 16.59
N THR A 252 3.22 38.98 17.17
CA THR A 252 2.98 40.42 17.10
C THR A 252 3.02 40.86 15.64
N ARG A 253 2.05 41.70 15.24
CA ARG A 253 1.84 42.23 13.88
C ARG A 253 3.04 43.01 13.30
N ASP A 254 4.18 43.01 13.99
CA ASP A 254 5.35 43.84 13.74
C ASP A 254 6.35 43.23 12.74
N TYR A 255 6.06 42.06 12.15
CA TYR A 255 6.78 41.59 10.97
C TYR A 255 6.25 42.34 9.73
N ARG A 256 6.63 43.62 9.62
CA ARG A 256 6.14 44.56 8.61
C ARG A 256 6.42 44.05 7.19
N GLU A 257 5.43 44.19 6.31
CA GLU A 257 5.50 43.95 4.86
C GLU A 257 6.65 44.71 4.14
N GLY A 258 7.36 45.61 4.83
CA GLY A 258 8.47 46.41 4.31
C GLY A 258 9.84 45.72 4.25
N ASP A 259 10.03 44.55 4.88
CA ASP A 259 11.35 43.89 4.99
C ASP A 259 11.64 42.87 3.89
N CYS A 260 10.85 42.85 2.81
CA CYS A 260 11.03 41.88 1.73
C CYS A 260 12.25 42.24 0.89
N GLN A 261 13.22 41.33 0.80
CA GLN A 261 14.47 41.56 0.07
C GLN A 261 14.39 40.95 -1.34
N PRO A 262 14.89 41.62 -2.38
CA PRO A 262 15.01 41.03 -3.70
C PRO A 262 16.08 39.92 -3.72
N SER A 263 16.00 39.04 -4.71
CA SER A 263 16.87 37.88 -4.85
C SER A 263 17.43 37.79 -6.27
N HIS A 264 18.73 37.50 -6.40
CA HIS A 264 19.36 37.23 -7.70
C HIS A 264 18.75 36.02 -8.43
N HIS A 265 18.07 35.11 -7.72
CA HIS A 265 17.39 33.96 -8.36
C HIS A 265 16.13 34.37 -9.14
N CYS A 266 15.63 35.59 -8.94
CA CYS A 266 14.42 36.11 -9.57
C CYS A 266 14.75 37.05 -10.75
N VAL A 267 13.80 37.18 -11.67
CA VAL A 267 13.86 38.17 -12.76
C VAL A 267 12.85 39.28 -12.49
N TYR A 268 13.29 40.53 -12.60
CA TYR A 268 12.48 41.70 -12.31
C TYR A 268 12.26 42.55 -13.56
N THR A 269 11.12 43.21 -13.66
CA THR A 269 10.97 44.29 -14.65
C THR A 269 11.84 45.49 -14.27
N LYS A 270 12.26 46.30 -15.24
CA LYS A 270 13.07 47.52 -14.99
C LYS A 270 12.42 48.45 -13.95
N LYS A 271 11.09 48.59 -14.00
CA LYS A 271 10.31 49.40 -13.04
C LYS A 271 10.40 48.82 -11.61
N GLN A 272 10.22 47.50 -11.47
CA GLN A 272 10.32 46.82 -10.17
C GLN A 272 11.73 46.91 -9.59
N ALA A 273 12.76 46.67 -10.39
CA ALA A 273 14.15 46.75 -9.94
C ALA A 273 14.51 48.15 -9.41
N THR A 274 14.06 49.20 -10.08
CA THR A 274 14.29 50.60 -9.65
C THR A 274 13.55 50.92 -8.34
N SER A 275 12.29 50.47 -8.22
CA SER A 275 11.48 50.63 -7.00
C SER A 275 12.10 49.89 -5.80
N LEU A 276 12.51 48.64 -5.99
CA LEU A 276 13.13 47.82 -4.95
C LEU A 276 14.48 48.39 -4.49
N ALA A 277 15.31 48.86 -5.42
CA ALA A 277 16.57 49.53 -5.09
C ALA A 277 16.37 50.77 -4.21
N SER A 278 15.27 51.51 -4.40
CA SER A 278 14.94 52.70 -3.59
C SER A 278 14.45 52.40 -2.17
N ARG A 279 13.83 51.23 -1.96
CA ARG A 279 13.23 50.81 -0.67
C ARG A 279 14.14 49.98 0.22
N CYS A 280 15.19 49.38 -0.36
CA CYS A 280 16.09 48.47 0.35
C CYS A 280 17.05 49.19 1.33
N SER A 281 17.15 48.68 2.55
CA SER A 281 18.24 48.97 3.50
C SER A 281 19.49 48.10 3.20
N SER A 282 20.67 48.52 3.69
CA SER A 282 21.91 47.73 3.60
C SER A 282 21.70 46.37 4.29
N PRO A 283 22.03 45.21 3.67
CA PRO A 283 23.00 44.98 2.58
C PRO A 283 22.40 44.77 1.18
N CYS A 284 21.09 44.98 0.98
CA CYS A 284 20.41 44.74 -0.31
C CYS A 284 20.91 45.66 -1.45
N LYS A 285 21.38 46.87 -1.14
CA LYS A 285 21.81 47.88 -2.14
C LYS A 285 22.98 47.45 -3.03
N GLU A 286 23.79 46.48 -2.61
CA GLU A 286 24.97 46.02 -3.36
C GLU A 286 24.64 44.95 -4.42
N GLN A 287 23.42 44.40 -4.44
CA GLN A 287 23.05 43.34 -5.39
C GLN A 287 22.53 43.91 -6.71
N VAL A 288 23.19 43.56 -7.82
CA VAL A 288 22.69 43.85 -9.17
C VAL A 288 21.51 42.92 -9.48
N LEU A 289 20.32 43.50 -9.64
CA LEU A 289 19.09 42.75 -9.91
C LEU A 289 18.97 42.34 -11.38
N PRO A 290 18.69 41.05 -11.69
CA PRO A 290 18.52 40.61 -13.06
C PRO A 290 17.24 41.21 -13.67
N THR A 291 17.39 42.01 -14.74
CA THR A 291 16.25 42.54 -15.51
C THR A 291 15.93 41.73 -16.76
N GLN A 292 16.81 40.81 -17.13
CA GLN A 292 16.68 39.89 -18.26
C GLN A 292 17.07 38.47 -17.80
N PRO A 293 16.50 37.42 -18.40
CA PRO A 293 16.82 36.05 -18.04
C PRO A 293 18.26 35.70 -18.44
N ASN A 294 19.09 35.38 -17.44
CA ASN A 294 20.46 34.88 -17.64
C ASN A 294 20.44 33.39 -18.06
N ARG A 295 21.62 32.82 -18.36
CA ARG A 295 21.74 31.38 -18.73
C ARG A 295 21.14 30.45 -17.66
N ARG A 296 21.34 30.76 -16.37
CA ARG A 296 20.79 29.97 -15.26
C ARG A 296 19.26 29.98 -15.25
N HIS A 297 18.62 31.13 -15.47
CA HIS A 297 17.16 31.24 -15.55
C HIS A 297 16.62 30.39 -16.71
N ARG A 298 17.27 30.43 -17.89
CA ARG A 298 16.87 29.61 -19.03
C ARG A 298 17.02 28.11 -18.76
N LEU A 299 18.13 27.70 -18.13
CA LEU A 299 18.35 26.30 -17.74
C LEU A 299 17.32 25.83 -16.72
N VAL A 300 17.00 26.64 -15.72
CA VAL A 300 15.97 26.32 -14.71
C VAL A 300 14.60 26.22 -15.37
N SER A 301 14.22 27.14 -16.26
CA SER A 301 12.96 27.02 -17.01
C SER A 301 12.91 25.77 -17.86
N ALA A 302 14.00 25.43 -18.57
CA ALA A 302 14.09 24.20 -19.36
C ALA A 302 13.97 22.96 -18.46
N PHE A 303 14.64 22.96 -17.30
CA PHE A 303 14.51 21.90 -16.30
C PHE A 303 13.09 21.78 -15.75
N THR A 304 12.42 22.88 -15.42
CA THR A 304 11.03 22.86 -14.94
C THR A 304 10.09 22.21 -15.97
N LEU A 305 10.22 22.59 -17.25
CA LEU A 305 9.43 22.00 -18.32
C LEU A 305 9.77 20.51 -18.52
N ALA A 306 11.06 20.17 -18.50
CA ALA A 306 11.50 18.78 -18.63
C ALA A 306 11.02 17.91 -17.46
N PHE A 307 11.05 18.43 -16.23
CA PHE A 307 10.55 17.72 -15.05
C PHE A 307 9.04 17.47 -15.15
N ILE A 308 8.24 18.47 -15.54
CA ILE A 308 6.79 18.30 -15.71
C ILE A 308 6.52 17.29 -16.83
N ALA A 309 7.20 17.40 -17.97
CA ALA A 309 7.05 16.44 -19.08
C ALA A 309 7.43 15.02 -18.65
N TRP A 310 8.50 14.89 -17.85
CA TRP A 310 8.93 13.61 -17.28
C TRP A 310 7.89 13.01 -16.34
N GLN A 311 7.28 13.82 -15.46
CA GLN A 311 6.23 13.36 -14.55
C GLN A 311 4.91 13.04 -15.26
N CYS A 312 4.63 13.65 -16.40
CA CYS A 312 3.52 13.23 -17.28
C CYS A 312 3.83 11.90 -17.99
N PHE A 313 5.09 11.69 -18.39
CA PHE A 313 5.51 10.51 -19.13
C PHE A 313 5.65 9.26 -18.26
N LEU A 314 6.29 9.39 -17.09
CA LEU A 314 6.67 8.25 -16.26
C LEU A 314 5.50 7.30 -15.92
N PRO A 315 4.31 7.77 -15.50
CA PRO A 315 3.18 6.90 -15.18
C PRO A 315 2.65 6.05 -16.35
N TYR A 316 3.10 6.34 -17.58
CA TYR A 316 2.77 5.62 -18.81
C TYR A 316 4.00 4.96 -19.47
N SER A 317 5.15 4.95 -18.79
CA SER A 317 6.41 4.40 -19.31
C SER A 317 6.45 2.86 -19.38
N HIS A 318 5.36 2.17 -19.04
CA HIS A 318 5.23 0.70 -19.04
C HIS A 318 5.49 0.03 -20.41
N GLY A 319 5.46 0.80 -21.50
CA GLY A 319 5.87 0.30 -22.82
C GLY A 319 7.38 0.06 -22.94
N ILE A 320 8.18 0.74 -22.10
CA ILE A 320 9.63 0.56 -21.99
C ILE A 320 9.93 -0.54 -20.98
N THR A 321 9.33 -0.46 -19.78
CA THR A 321 9.64 -1.34 -18.64
C THR A 321 8.77 -2.59 -18.62
N LYS A 322 8.73 -3.33 -19.74
CA LYS A 322 7.82 -4.47 -19.96
C LYS A 322 8.00 -5.62 -18.96
N GLY A 323 9.18 -5.76 -18.36
CA GLY A 323 9.47 -6.84 -17.41
C GLY A 323 8.73 -6.71 -16.08
N TYR A 324 8.19 -5.52 -15.79
CA TYR A 324 7.35 -5.30 -14.61
C TYR A 324 5.85 -5.35 -14.92
N ASN A 325 5.46 -5.53 -16.18
CA ASN A 325 4.06 -5.65 -16.56
C ASN A 325 3.56 -7.06 -16.22
N ASN A 326 2.41 -7.12 -15.56
CA ASN A 326 1.69 -8.37 -15.27
C ASN A 326 0.33 -8.29 -15.97
N TRP A 327 -0.77 -8.66 -15.29
CA TRP A 327 -2.12 -8.37 -15.80
C TRP A 327 -2.40 -6.86 -15.87
N THR A 328 -1.70 -6.07 -15.06
CA THR A 328 -1.72 -4.62 -15.12
C THR A 328 -0.38 -4.10 -15.65
N ASN A 329 -0.44 -2.98 -16.37
CA ASN A 329 0.75 -2.39 -16.98
C ASN A 329 1.47 -1.46 -16.01
N GLY A 330 2.80 -1.61 -15.94
CA GLY A 330 3.68 -0.76 -15.16
C GLY A 330 4.14 -1.38 -13.84
N MET A 331 5.29 -0.91 -13.38
CA MET A 331 5.77 -1.19 -12.03
C MET A 331 4.80 -0.62 -10.98
N TYR A 332 4.57 -1.39 -9.94
CA TYR A 332 3.73 -0.97 -8.83
C TYR A 332 4.35 0.20 -8.04
N GLY A 333 3.53 1.19 -7.69
CA GLY A 333 3.89 2.26 -6.75
C GLY A 333 4.50 3.54 -7.37
N TYR A 334 4.54 3.66 -8.70
CA TYR A 334 4.95 4.91 -9.38
C TYR A 334 3.96 5.42 -10.44
N SER A 335 2.94 4.63 -10.79
CA SER A 335 1.96 4.91 -11.85
C SER A 335 0.73 5.71 -11.43
N TRP A 336 0.65 6.12 -10.16
CA TRP A 336 -0.49 6.85 -9.56
C TRP A 336 -1.85 6.13 -9.69
N ASP A 337 -1.83 4.81 -9.82
CA ASP A 337 -3.00 3.93 -9.99
C ASP A 337 -3.57 3.43 -8.65
N MET A 338 -3.59 4.30 -7.64
CA MET A 338 -4.06 3.92 -6.30
C MET A 338 -5.51 3.46 -6.31
N MET A 339 -5.73 2.29 -5.70
CA MET A 339 -7.03 1.65 -5.51
C MET A 339 -7.76 1.22 -6.80
N VAL A 340 -7.14 1.35 -7.98
CA VAL A 340 -7.76 0.92 -9.26
C VAL A 340 -7.84 -0.61 -9.38
N HIS A 341 -6.92 -1.31 -8.73
CA HIS A 341 -6.81 -2.76 -8.83
C HIS A 341 -6.92 -3.38 -7.44
N ASN A 342 -8.00 -4.12 -7.20
CA ASN A 342 -8.15 -4.97 -6.04
C ASN A 342 -7.75 -6.41 -6.38
N TRP A 343 -6.87 -6.97 -5.56
CA TRP A 343 -6.27 -8.28 -5.79
C TRP A 343 -6.58 -9.21 -4.63
N HIS A 344 -7.07 -10.40 -4.96
CA HIS A 344 -7.24 -11.47 -3.99
C HIS A 344 -6.23 -12.58 -4.29
N VAL A 345 -5.48 -13.03 -3.29
CA VAL A 345 -4.61 -14.21 -3.40
C VAL A 345 -5.34 -15.37 -2.75
N GLN A 346 -5.70 -16.38 -3.52
CA GLN A 346 -6.39 -17.56 -3.01
C GLN A 346 -5.40 -18.59 -2.48
N HIS A 347 -4.39 -18.92 -3.29
CA HIS A 347 -3.44 -19.98 -2.99
C HIS A 347 -2.08 -19.68 -3.59
N ILE A 348 -1.02 -20.03 -2.85
CA ILE A 348 0.36 -20.02 -3.31
C ILE A 348 0.97 -21.35 -2.90
N ARG A 349 1.46 -22.12 -3.87
CA ARG A 349 2.29 -23.30 -3.64
C ARG A 349 3.65 -23.09 -4.25
N ILE A 350 4.68 -23.35 -3.46
CA ILE A 350 6.08 -23.31 -3.88
C ILE A 350 6.62 -24.73 -3.74
N THR A 351 7.09 -25.27 -4.84
CA THR A 351 7.65 -26.62 -4.90
C THR A 351 9.11 -26.51 -5.28
N TYR A 352 9.99 -27.15 -4.50
CA TYR A 352 11.37 -27.37 -4.91
C TYR A 352 11.56 -28.83 -5.31
N LYS A 353 12.41 -29.05 -6.30
CA LYS A 353 12.83 -30.40 -6.71
C LYS A 353 14.34 -30.49 -6.61
N ASP A 354 14.84 -31.37 -5.75
CA ASP A 354 16.26 -31.67 -5.65
C ASP A 354 16.67 -32.58 -6.81
N LYS A 355 17.64 -32.15 -7.61
CA LYS A 355 18.12 -32.91 -8.78
C LYS A 355 19.01 -34.09 -8.38
N ASP A 356 19.62 -34.03 -7.19
CA ASP A 356 20.55 -35.05 -6.71
C ASP A 356 19.79 -36.24 -6.12
N THR A 357 18.71 -35.99 -5.38
CA THR A 357 17.85 -37.04 -4.79
C THR A 357 16.60 -37.35 -5.62
N ASN A 358 16.22 -36.46 -6.54
CA ASN A 358 14.95 -36.46 -7.26
C ASN A 358 13.71 -36.38 -6.34
N GLU A 359 13.89 -35.93 -5.10
CA GLU A 359 12.80 -35.66 -4.16
C GLU A 359 12.18 -34.29 -4.42
N THR A 360 10.88 -34.19 -4.21
CA THR A 360 10.12 -32.94 -4.29
C THR A 360 9.64 -32.56 -2.90
N GLY A 361 9.81 -31.29 -2.53
CA GLY A 361 9.31 -30.75 -1.28
C GLY A 361 8.55 -29.45 -1.47
N TYR A 362 7.84 -29.05 -0.42
CA TYR A 362 7.02 -27.85 -0.40
C TYR A 362 7.59 -26.82 0.58
N ILE A 363 7.46 -25.54 0.24
CA ILE A 363 7.94 -24.43 1.07
C ILE A 363 6.75 -23.56 1.45
N ASP A 364 6.62 -23.21 2.73
CA ASP A 364 5.65 -22.20 3.16
C ASP A 364 5.98 -20.87 2.48
N PRO A 365 5.05 -20.29 1.69
CA PRO A 365 5.26 -19.03 0.99
C PRO A 365 5.68 -17.84 1.88
N ARG A 366 5.47 -17.92 3.20
CA ARG A 366 5.70 -16.83 4.16
C ARG A 366 6.99 -16.96 4.97
N VAL A 367 7.66 -18.11 4.92
CA VAL A 367 8.75 -18.47 5.85
C VAL A 367 9.89 -17.44 5.89
N TRP A 368 10.28 -16.89 4.74
CA TRP A 368 11.37 -15.91 4.65
C TRP A 368 10.93 -14.51 4.21
N THR A 369 9.64 -14.20 4.24
CA THR A 369 9.12 -12.89 3.77
C THR A 369 8.53 -12.04 4.89
N SER A 370 8.80 -12.39 6.14
CA SER A 370 8.19 -11.78 7.34
C SER A 370 6.67 -11.66 7.23
N GLY A 371 6.03 -12.70 6.68
CA GLY A 371 4.58 -12.76 6.50
C GLY A 371 4.02 -12.00 5.30
N SER A 372 4.84 -11.23 4.55
CA SER A 372 4.37 -10.51 3.36
C SER A 372 4.20 -11.45 2.16
N THR A 373 3.04 -11.39 1.50
CA THR A 373 2.74 -12.14 0.27
C THR A 373 2.76 -11.24 -0.97
N ARG A 374 3.09 -9.94 -0.83
CA ARG A 374 3.04 -8.98 -1.94
C ARG A 374 3.94 -9.36 -3.12
N TRP A 375 5.04 -10.04 -2.84
CA TRP A 375 5.97 -10.55 -3.85
C TRP A 375 5.29 -11.47 -4.87
N SER A 376 4.26 -12.22 -4.45
CA SER A 376 3.54 -13.17 -5.32
C SER A 376 2.86 -12.48 -6.50
N GLY A 377 2.59 -11.18 -6.39
CA GLY A 377 1.96 -10.40 -7.44
C GLY A 377 2.92 -9.77 -8.44
N HIS A 378 4.23 -9.97 -8.30
CA HIS A 378 5.25 -9.27 -9.08
C HIS A 378 6.35 -10.21 -9.56
N VAL A 379 6.49 -10.35 -10.87
CA VAL A 379 7.44 -11.28 -11.52
C VAL A 379 8.87 -11.11 -11.03
N ASP A 380 9.34 -9.87 -10.95
CA ASP A 380 10.69 -9.56 -10.51
C ASP A 380 10.92 -10.03 -9.07
N MET A 381 9.92 -9.88 -8.22
CA MET A 381 9.97 -10.36 -6.84
C MET A 381 9.85 -11.89 -6.75
N VAL A 382 9.04 -12.54 -7.59
CA VAL A 382 8.99 -14.01 -7.68
C VAL A 382 10.36 -14.58 -8.04
N LYS A 383 11.05 -13.98 -9.03
CA LYS A 383 12.41 -14.35 -9.41
C LYS A 383 13.43 -14.10 -8.28
N GLN A 384 13.34 -12.95 -7.61
CA GLN A 384 14.17 -12.64 -6.45
C GLN A 384 13.92 -13.63 -5.29
N TYR A 385 12.68 -14.04 -5.07
CA TYR A 385 12.34 -15.00 -4.03
C TYR A 385 12.90 -16.38 -4.35
N ALA A 386 12.81 -16.84 -5.60
CA ALA A 386 13.42 -18.09 -6.04
C ALA A 386 14.93 -18.16 -5.70
N HIS A 387 15.70 -17.13 -6.03
CA HIS A 387 17.13 -17.08 -5.69
C HIS A 387 17.40 -16.96 -4.19
N CYS A 388 16.50 -16.31 -3.44
CA CYS A 388 16.61 -16.27 -2.00
C CYS A 388 16.37 -17.65 -1.35
N ILE A 389 15.34 -18.37 -1.82
CA ILE A 389 15.07 -19.75 -1.43
C ILE A 389 16.28 -20.63 -1.74
N GLU A 390 16.83 -20.56 -2.95
CA GLU A 390 18.04 -21.29 -3.34
C GLU A 390 19.21 -21.01 -2.39
N ARG A 391 19.41 -19.74 -2.01
CA ARG A 391 20.44 -19.37 -1.04
C ARG A 391 20.19 -19.99 0.33
N ASN A 392 18.97 -19.92 0.84
CA ASN A 392 18.65 -20.37 2.19
C ASN A 392 18.60 -21.91 2.30
N LEU A 393 18.23 -22.61 1.23
CA LEU A 393 18.24 -24.08 1.18
C LEU A 393 19.65 -24.68 1.23
N LYS A 394 20.69 -23.91 0.84
CA LYS A 394 22.09 -24.34 0.97
C LYS A 394 22.48 -24.62 2.42
N ASP A 395 21.89 -23.93 3.39
CA ASP A 395 22.11 -24.16 4.82
C ASP A 395 21.53 -25.51 5.30
N TYR A 396 20.64 -26.11 4.52
CA TYR A 396 20.03 -27.43 4.75
C TYR A 396 20.66 -28.53 3.88
N ASN A 397 21.82 -28.28 3.27
CA ASN A 397 22.51 -29.17 2.32
C ASN A 397 21.75 -29.45 1.02
N ILE A 398 20.76 -28.64 0.66
CA ILE A 398 20.01 -28.75 -0.59
C ILE A 398 20.57 -27.69 -1.55
N THR A 399 21.33 -28.11 -2.56
CA THR A 399 22.13 -27.17 -3.40
C THR A 399 21.77 -27.17 -4.87
N ASN A 400 21.33 -28.30 -5.43
CA ASN A 400 21.05 -28.45 -6.85
C ASN A 400 19.54 -28.62 -7.08
N ILE A 401 18.83 -27.50 -7.21
CA ILE A 401 17.36 -27.50 -7.20
C ILE A 401 16.74 -26.84 -8.44
N GLU A 402 15.47 -27.18 -8.66
CA GLU A 402 14.51 -26.44 -9.48
C GLU A 402 13.43 -25.87 -8.56
N ILE A 403 12.90 -24.70 -8.87
CA ILE A 403 11.82 -24.08 -8.08
C ILE A 403 10.66 -23.72 -8.99
N TYR A 404 9.48 -24.21 -8.60
CA TYR A 404 8.21 -24.01 -9.30
C TYR A 404 7.26 -23.21 -8.41
N PHE A 405 6.51 -22.30 -9.03
CA PHE A 405 5.54 -21.44 -8.35
C PHE A 405 4.15 -21.63 -8.95
N ASP A 406 3.20 -21.96 -8.10
CA ASP A 406 1.78 -22.05 -8.45
C ASP A 406 1.01 -20.99 -7.67
N ILE A 407 0.72 -19.86 -8.34
CA ILE A 407 0.17 -18.65 -7.71
C ILE A 407 -1.21 -18.37 -8.30
N TRP A 408 -2.25 -18.46 -7.47
CA TRP A 408 -3.64 -18.23 -7.85
C TRP A 408 -4.13 -16.89 -7.34
N ARG A 409 -4.65 -16.07 -8.25
CA ARG A 409 -5.16 -14.73 -7.93
C ARG A 409 -6.42 -14.38 -8.69
N SER A 410 -7.16 -13.45 -8.13
CA SER A 410 -8.24 -12.72 -8.80
C SER A 410 -7.92 -11.23 -8.85
N LEU A 411 -8.37 -10.58 -9.92
CA LEU A 411 -8.27 -9.14 -10.14
C LEU A 411 -9.68 -8.59 -10.36
N ASN A 412 -10.10 -7.66 -9.50
CA ASN A 412 -11.40 -6.98 -9.59
C ASN A 412 -12.55 -7.99 -9.80
N GLN A 413 -12.61 -9.02 -8.94
CA GLN A 413 -13.65 -10.08 -8.94
C GLN A 413 -13.77 -10.91 -10.23
N ARG A 414 -12.72 -10.99 -11.04
CA ARG A 414 -12.67 -12.02 -12.09
C ARG A 414 -12.49 -13.41 -11.44
N PHE A 415 -12.63 -14.46 -12.24
CA PHE A 415 -12.25 -15.82 -11.84
C PHE A 415 -10.87 -15.85 -11.20
N GLN A 416 -10.70 -16.72 -10.19
CA GLN A 416 -9.38 -17.07 -9.69
C GLN A 416 -8.66 -17.86 -10.79
N GLN A 417 -7.46 -17.43 -11.15
CA GLN A 417 -6.67 -18.07 -12.20
C GLN A 417 -5.17 -17.98 -11.85
N ARG A 418 -4.36 -18.79 -12.53
CA ARG A 418 -2.90 -18.79 -12.37
C ARG A 418 -2.30 -17.48 -12.87
N LEU A 419 -1.36 -16.94 -12.10
CA LEU A 419 -0.53 -15.79 -12.48
C LEU A 419 0.78 -16.22 -13.14
N VAL A 420 1.39 -17.29 -12.63
CA VAL A 420 2.71 -17.82 -13.05
C VAL A 420 2.50 -19.21 -13.64
N ASP A 421 3.27 -19.55 -14.68
CA ASP A 421 3.29 -20.91 -15.23
C ASP A 421 3.96 -21.87 -14.24
N PRO A 422 3.21 -22.84 -13.67
CA PRO A 422 3.73 -23.74 -12.64
C PRO A 422 4.70 -24.79 -13.19
N THR A 423 4.85 -24.91 -14.52
CA THR A 423 5.71 -25.91 -15.17
C THR A 423 7.13 -25.40 -15.42
N VAL A 424 7.38 -24.11 -15.19
CA VAL A 424 8.66 -23.46 -15.48
C VAL A 424 9.53 -23.40 -14.23
N ASP A 425 10.77 -23.87 -14.34
CA ASP A 425 11.80 -23.64 -13.32
C ASP A 425 12.18 -22.15 -13.29
N VAL A 426 11.66 -21.44 -12.29
CA VAL A 426 11.85 -20.00 -12.13
C VAL A 426 13.31 -19.65 -11.87
N LEU A 427 14.15 -20.56 -11.37
CA LEU A 427 15.58 -20.29 -11.21
C LEU A 427 16.30 -20.12 -12.55
N GLN A 428 15.92 -20.89 -13.56
CA GLN A 428 16.52 -20.84 -14.90
C GLN A 428 15.79 -19.87 -15.84
N ALA A 429 14.52 -19.58 -15.57
CA ALA A 429 13.70 -18.70 -16.41
C ALA A 429 14.29 -17.28 -16.51
N GLU A 430 14.40 -16.75 -17.72
CA GLU A 430 14.93 -15.40 -17.92
C GLU A 430 13.93 -14.32 -17.46
N TRP A 431 14.48 -13.24 -16.89
CA TRP A 431 13.73 -12.03 -16.59
C TRP A 431 14.59 -10.80 -16.90
N HIS A 432 13.99 -9.80 -17.53
CA HIS A 432 14.67 -8.55 -17.86
C HIS A 432 13.72 -7.35 -17.77
N PRO A 433 14.14 -6.20 -17.18
CA PRO A 433 13.28 -5.04 -16.96
C PRO A 433 12.57 -4.51 -18.22
N PHE A 434 13.19 -4.67 -19.39
CA PHE A 434 12.73 -4.11 -20.66
C PHE A 434 12.09 -5.12 -21.62
N GLN A 435 11.98 -6.39 -21.22
CA GLN A 435 11.39 -7.45 -22.04
C GLN A 435 10.18 -8.05 -21.34
N GLN A 436 9.21 -8.53 -22.10
CA GLN A 436 8.05 -9.20 -21.54
C GLN A 436 8.44 -10.59 -21.05
N THR A 437 7.99 -10.94 -19.85
CA THR A 437 8.22 -12.23 -19.23
C THR A 437 7.38 -13.31 -19.92
N THR A 438 8.02 -14.41 -20.32
CA THR A 438 7.38 -15.50 -21.07
C THR A 438 6.63 -16.51 -20.20
N TRP A 439 7.03 -16.66 -18.93
CA TRP A 439 6.49 -17.62 -17.97
C TRP A 439 5.35 -17.04 -17.11
N MET A 440 4.74 -15.94 -17.57
CA MET A 440 3.56 -15.33 -16.94
C MET A 440 2.31 -15.72 -17.69
N MET A 441 1.28 -16.12 -16.95
CA MET A 441 0.00 -16.50 -17.52
C MET A 441 -0.83 -15.25 -17.86
N PRO A 442 -1.43 -15.18 -19.06
CA PRO A 442 -2.21 -14.02 -19.46
C PRO A 442 -3.51 -13.93 -18.68
N LEU A 443 -4.03 -12.71 -18.45
CA LEU A 443 -5.36 -12.53 -17.86
C LEU A 443 -6.42 -13.11 -18.83
N ILE A 444 -7.31 -13.99 -18.35
CA ILE A 444 -8.43 -14.52 -19.14
C ILE A 444 -9.50 -13.43 -19.33
N VAL A 445 -9.31 -12.54 -20.30
CA VAL A 445 -10.17 -11.37 -20.53
C VAL A 445 -11.55 -11.74 -21.09
N ASN A 446 -11.65 -12.79 -21.92
CA ASN A 446 -12.89 -13.22 -22.55
C ASN A 446 -13.98 -13.66 -21.54
N LYS A 447 -13.60 -14.02 -20.31
CA LYS A 447 -14.54 -14.37 -19.24
C LYS A 447 -14.89 -13.20 -18.31
N THR A 448 -14.49 -11.96 -18.62
CA THR A 448 -14.76 -10.80 -17.74
C THR A 448 -16.26 -10.53 -17.55
N SER A 449 -17.09 -10.84 -18.54
CA SER A 449 -18.56 -10.68 -18.46
C SER A 449 -19.22 -11.60 -17.43
N TRP A 450 -18.53 -12.65 -16.97
CA TRP A 450 -19.08 -13.57 -15.98
C TRP A 450 -19.22 -12.97 -14.58
N ARG A 451 -18.62 -11.80 -14.29
CA ARG A 451 -18.70 -11.16 -12.95
C ARG A 451 -20.13 -11.02 -12.43
N GLU A 452 -21.05 -10.52 -13.26
CA GLU A 452 -22.45 -10.34 -12.86
C GLU A 452 -23.09 -11.70 -12.55
N ARG A 453 -22.88 -12.68 -13.43
CA ARG A 453 -23.40 -14.04 -13.24
C ARG A 453 -22.77 -14.75 -12.04
N MET A 454 -21.49 -14.53 -11.74
CA MET A 454 -20.84 -15.08 -10.54
C MET A 454 -21.45 -14.47 -9.28
N ASN A 455 -21.67 -13.15 -9.27
CA ASN A 455 -22.33 -12.48 -8.15
C ASN A 455 -23.79 -12.92 -7.98
N GLU A 456 -24.51 -13.19 -9.07
CA GLU A 456 -25.85 -13.77 -9.03
C GLU A 456 -25.82 -15.21 -8.51
N LEU A 457 -24.92 -16.05 -8.99
CA LEU A 457 -24.77 -17.43 -8.53
C LEU A 457 -24.42 -17.49 -7.03
N ASP A 458 -23.51 -16.64 -6.59
CA ASP A 458 -23.14 -16.55 -5.17
C ASP A 458 -24.36 -16.16 -4.30
N LYS A 459 -25.15 -15.17 -4.73
CA LYS A 459 -26.40 -14.80 -4.06
C LYS A 459 -27.42 -15.92 -4.03
N VAL A 460 -27.67 -16.57 -5.18
CA VAL A 460 -28.63 -17.67 -5.27
C VAL A 460 -28.20 -18.84 -4.39
N MET A 461 -26.92 -19.19 -4.37
CA MET A 461 -26.42 -20.27 -3.50
C MET A 461 -26.57 -19.94 -2.01
N ASN A 462 -26.55 -18.66 -1.65
CA ASN A 462 -26.79 -18.19 -0.29
C ASN A 462 -28.29 -18.04 0.05
N GLU A 463 -29.19 -17.91 -0.94
CA GLU A 463 -30.63 -17.70 -0.77
C GLU A 463 -31.49 -18.98 -0.95
N ASP A 464 -31.12 -19.91 -1.86
CA ASP A 464 -31.98 -21.04 -2.29
C ASP A 464 -31.94 -22.27 -1.36
N ARG A 465 -30.97 -22.36 -0.43
CA ARG A 465 -30.91 -23.46 0.54
C ARG A 465 -31.58 -23.04 1.83
N THR A 466 -32.50 -23.87 2.32
CA THR A 466 -33.18 -23.75 3.62
C THR A 466 -32.24 -23.74 4.83
N ASP A 467 -30.94 -23.96 4.59
CA ASP A 467 -29.86 -23.87 5.56
C ASP A 467 -29.17 -22.51 5.35
N GLU A 468 -29.47 -21.56 6.23
CA GLU A 468 -29.05 -20.15 6.24
C GLU A 468 -27.54 -19.96 5.93
N ASN A 469 -27.15 -18.90 5.20
CA ASN A 469 -25.84 -18.18 5.21
C ASN A 469 -24.46 -18.91 5.24
N TYR A 470 -24.35 -20.24 5.28
CA TYR A 470 -23.07 -20.95 5.50
C TYR A 470 -22.48 -21.60 4.24
N THR A 471 -23.14 -21.42 3.09
CA THR A 471 -22.61 -21.90 1.80
C THR A 471 -21.56 -20.91 1.30
N SER A 472 -20.36 -21.38 1.00
CA SER A 472 -19.30 -20.58 0.39
C SER A 472 -19.07 -21.00 -1.05
N THR A 473 -18.83 -20.03 -1.92
CA THR A 473 -18.54 -20.28 -3.34
C THR A 473 -17.14 -19.83 -3.73
N VAL A 474 -16.48 -20.61 -4.59
CA VAL A 474 -15.16 -20.28 -5.14
C VAL A 474 -15.17 -20.50 -6.65
N PHE A 475 -14.92 -19.44 -7.39
CA PHE A 475 -14.92 -19.44 -8.85
C PHE A 475 -13.51 -19.54 -9.40
N VAL A 476 -13.25 -20.58 -10.20
CA VAL A 476 -11.93 -20.91 -10.75
C VAL A 476 -11.99 -20.92 -12.28
N ALA A 477 -10.93 -20.42 -12.92
CA ALA A 477 -10.67 -20.62 -14.33
C ALA A 477 -9.22 -21.04 -14.55
N ASP A 478 -9.00 -22.13 -15.30
CA ASP A 478 -7.66 -22.66 -15.57
C ASP A 478 -7.42 -22.88 -17.06
N PHE A 479 -6.15 -22.97 -17.44
CA PHE A 479 -5.70 -23.04 -18.83
C PHE A 479 -5.70 -24.48 -19.36
N PRO A 480 -5.87 -24.67 -20.68
CA PRO A 480 -5.76 -25.98 -21.32
C PRO A 480 -4.48 -26.73 -20.93
N GLY A 481 -4.62 -27.99 -20.53
CA GLY A 481 -3.50 -28.85 -20.15
C GLY A 481 -2.96 -28.64 -18.73
N MET A 482 -3.52 -27.69 -17.97
CA MET A 482 -3.19 -27.49 -16.55
C MET A 482 -4.09 -28.32 -15.64
N ASN A 483 -3.60 -28.60 -14.43
CA ASN A 483 -4.35 -29.30 -13.39
C ASN A 483 -4.26 -28.62 -12.02
N LEU A 484 -5.40 -28.45 -11.36
CA LEU A 484 -5.48 -27.94 -10.00
C LEU A 484 -5.64 -29.10 -9.03
N GLU A 485 -4.61 -29.36 -8.24
CA GLU A 485 -4.69 -30.23 -7.07
C GLU A 485 -5.34 -29.45 -5.92
N SER A 486 -6.30 -30.06 -5.24
CA SER A 486 -6.99 -29.46 -4.10
C SER A 486 -7.27 -30.52 -3.05
N TYR A 487 -7.25 -30.11 -1.79
CA TYR A 487 -7.68 -30.93 -0.65
C TYR A 487 -8.99 -30.37 -0.13
N VAL A 488 -9.97 -31.25 0.09
CA VAL A 488 -11.22 -30.90 0.77
C VAL A 488 -11.11 -31.38 2.20
N ASP A 489 -11.08 -30.45 3.15
CA ASP A 489 -11.07 -30.80 4.58
C ASP A 489 -12.37 -31.52 4.97
N LYS A 490 -12.30 -32.40 5.98
CA LYS A 490 -13.46 -33.11 6.53
C LYS A 490 -14.53 -32.16 7.07
N ASP A 491 -14.12 -30.95 7.49
CA ASP A 491 -14.99 -29.92 8.04
C ASP A 491 -15.80 -29.19 6.94
N PHE A 492 -15.51 -29.44 5.66
CA PHE A 492 -16.27 -28.94 4.53
C PHE A 492 -17.25 -29.99 4.00
N GLY A 493 -18.51 -29.89 4.42
CA GLY A 493 -19.59 -30.76 3.99
C GLY A 493 -20.21 -30.33 2.66
N ASN A 494 -20.82 -31.30 1.98
CA ASN A 494 -21.59 -31.10 0.74
C ASN A 494 -20.81 -30.32 -0.34
N THR A 495 -19.50 -30.58 -0.43
CA THR A 495 -18.62 -29.94 -1.41
C THR A 495 -18.96 -30.46 -2.80
N SER A 496 -19.43 -29.58 -3.67
CA SER A 496 -19.69 -29.91 -5.08
C SER A 496 -18.90 -29.01 -6.03
N LEU A 497 -18.47 -29.63 -7.13
CA LEU A 497 -17.84 -28.95 -8.25
C LEU A 497 -18.86 -28.83 -9.37
N HIS A 498 -19.10 -27.61 -9.85
CA HIS A 498 -20.01 -27.28 -10.94
C HIS A 498 -19.22 -26.70 -12.11
N VAL A 499 -19.29 -27.32 -13.28
CA VAL A 499 -18.62 -26.80 -14.48
C VAL A 499 -19.49 -25.70 -15.08
N LEU A 500 -18.95 -24.49 -15.19
CA LEU A 500 -19.67 -23.33 -15.73
C LEU A 500 -19.49 -23.22 -17.25
N GLU A 501 -18.28 -23.50 -17.74
CA GLU A 501 -17.94 -23.45 -19.16
C GLU A 501 -16.69 -24.31 -19.43
N GLY A 502 -16.66 -25.01 -20.57
CA GLY A 502 -15.56 -25.89 -20.96
C GLY A 502 -15.75 -27.33 -20.52
N GLU A 503 -14.66 -28.09 -20.49
CA GLU A 503 -14.63 -29.49 -20.10
C GLU A 503 -13.47 -29.74 -19.14
N VAL A 504 -13.73 -30.48 -18.07
CA VAL A 504 -12.73 -30.85 -17.07
C VAL A 504 -12.80 -32.34 -16.76
N ILE A 505 -11.65 -32.92 -16.40
CA ILE A 505 -11.59 -34.26 -15.81
C ILE A 505 -11.29 -34.09 -14.33
N VAL A 506 -12.17 -34.61 -13.48
CA VAL A 506 -11.96 -34.67 -12.03
C VAL A 506 -11.42 -36.05 -11.69
N GLU A 507 -10.18 -36.09 -11.19
CA GLU A 507 -9.51 -37.29 -10.71
C GLU A 507 -9.59 -37.32 -9.18
N ILE A 508 -10.25 -38.33 -8.63
CA ILE A 508 -10.29 -38.59 -7.18
C ILE A 508 -9.15 -39.55 -6.86
N LEU A 509 -8.12 -39.04 -6.18
CA LEU A 509 -6.85 -39.75 -6.01
C LEU A 509 -7.01 -41.04 -5.19
N ASP A 510 -7.84 -41.01 -4.15
CA ASP A 510 -8.07 -42.17 -3.28
C ASP A 510 -8.86 -43.29 -3.97
N GLU A 511 -9.71 -42.95 -4.94
CA GLU A 511 -10.48 -43.93 -5.72
C GLU A 511 -9.75 -44.40 -6.98
N GLY A 512 -8.74 -43.65 -7.44
CA GLY A 512 -8.08 -43.89 -8.73
C GLY A 512 -9.04 -43.78 -9.93
N LYS A 513 -10.08 -42.94 -9.82
CA LYS A 513 -11.11 -42.77 -10.85
C LYS A 513 -11.13 -41.35 -11.40
N ASN A 514 -11.39 -41.27 -12.71
CA ASN A 514 -11.48 -40.03 -13.46
C ASN A 514 -12.90 -39.83 -13.98
N TYR A 515 -13.46 -38.66 -13.73
CA TYR A 515 -14.81 -38.28 -14.13
C TYR A 515 -14.73 -37.10 -15.11
N LEU A 516 -15.18 -37.30 -16.35
CA LEU A 516 -15.31 -36.22 -17.31
C LEU A 516 -16.58 -35.43 -17.04
N LEU A 517 -16.46 -34.13 -16.80
CA LEU A 517 -17.56 -33.20 -16.62
C LEU A 517 -17.55 -32.14 -17.71
N LYS A 518 -18.71 -31.86 -18.28
CA LYS A 518 -18.97 -30.82 -19.27
C LYS A 518 -19.71 -29.66 -18.65
N ALA A 519 -19.80 -28.55 -19.38
CA ALA A 519 -20.56 -27.37 -18.96
C ALA A 519 -21.97 -27.74 -18.47
N GLU A 520 -22.36 -27.13 -17.34
CA GLU A 520 -23.62 -27.36 -16.60
C GLU A 520 -23.70 -28.69 -15.84
N GLU A 521 -22.72 -29.58 -15.97
CA GLU A 521 -22.62 -30.77 -15.13
C GLU A 521 -21.95 -30.46 -13.79
N SER A 522 -22.31 -31.23 -12.77
CA SER A 522 -21.71 -31.14 -11.44
C SER A 522 -21.44 -32.51 -10.84
N MET A 523 -20.51 -32.56 -9.91
CA MET A 523 -20.28 -33.74 -9.09
C MET A 523 -20.05 -33.36 -7.63
N GLN A 524 -20.38 -34.29 -6.74
CA GLN A 524 -20.00 -34.22 -5.34
C GLN A 524 -18.54 -34.65 -5.21
N ILE A 525 -17.78 -33.87 -4.45
CA ILE A 525 -16.38 -34.15 -4.13
C ILE A 525 -16.34 -34.74 -2.72
N PRO A 526 -15.73 -35.93 -2.53
CA PRO A 526 -15.55 -36.50 -1.21
C PRO A 526 -14.78 -35.55 -0.29
N ALA A 527 -15.21 -35.45 0.96
CA ALA A 527 -14.46 -34.76 2.00
C ALA A 527 -13.28 -35.61 2.49
N ASP A 528 -12.31 -34.97 3.13
CA ASP A 528 -11.09 -35.57 3.68
C ASP A 528 -10.22 -36.27 2.62
N GLY A 529 -10.07 -35.65 1.45
CA GLY A 529 -9.35 -36.27 0.34
C GLY A 529 -8.80 -35.25 -0.66
N TYR A 530 -7.84 -35.73 -1.46
CA TYR A 530 -7.28 -34.95 -2.56
C TYR A 530 -7.97 -35.28 -3.89
N HIS A 531 -8.16 -34.26 -4.70
CA HIS A 531 -8.61 -34.38 -6.07
C HIS A 531 -7.85 -33.45 -7.01
N ASN A 532 -7.74 -33.87 -8.26
CA ASN A 532 -7.17 -33.08 -9.32
C ASN A 532 -8.24 -32.70 -10.34
N VAL A 533 -8.32 -31.42 -10.68
CA VAL A 533 -9.18 -30.93 -11.76
C VAL A 533 -8.31 -30.61 -12.97
N HIS A 534 -8.38 -31.43 -14.00
CA HIS A 534 -7.62 -31.29 -15.24
C HIS A 534 -8.45 -30.55 -16.28
N THR A 535 -7.92 -29.46 -16.83
CA THR A 535 -8.58 -28.70 -17.91
C THR A 535 -8.26 -29.34 -19.26
N VAL A 536 -9.25 -29.99 -19.88
CA VAL A 536 -9.05 -30.77 -21.12
C VAL A 536 -9.59 -30.10 -22.38
N SER A 537 -10.39 -29.04 -22.24
CA SER A 537 -10.87 -28.26 -23.37
C SER A 537 -9.75 -27.48 -24.06
N SER A 538 -9.97 -27.15 -25.34
CA SER A 538 -9.04 -26.32 -26.14
C SER A 538 -8.95 -24.85 -25.70
N THR A 539 -9.94 -24.39 -24.94
CA THR A 539 -10.02 -23.04 -24.33
C THR A 539 -10.05 -23.17 -22.81
N PRO A 540 -9.73 -22.11 -22.04
CA PRO A 540 -9.81 -22.16 -20.58
C PRO A 540 -11.18 -22.61 -20.07
N SER A 541 -11.19 -23.61 -19.19
CA SER A 541 -12.39 -24.07 -18.48
C SER A 541 -12.62 -23.20 -17.24
N SER A 542 -13.88 -23.00 -16.89
CA SER A 542 -14.29 -22.34 -15.64
C SER A 542 -15.28 -23.19 -14.88
N TYR A 543 -15.07 -23.30 -13.58
CA TYR A 543 -15.87 -24.11 -12.67
C TYR A 543 -15.98 -23.41 -11.31
N MET A 544 -16.97 -23.82 -10.55
CA MET A 544 -17.28 -23.28 -9.22
C MET A 544 -17.27 -24.43 -8.21
N TYR A 545 -16.61 -24.21 -7.07
CA TYR A 545 -16.83 -25.01 -5.88
C TYR A 545 -17.92 -24.37 -5.04
N THR A 546 -18.80 -25.19 -4.51
CA THR A 546 -19.73 -24.83 -3.44
C THR A 546 -19.51 -25.78 -2.29
N PHE A 547 -19.32 -25.26 -1.08
CA PHE A 547 -19.12 -26.07 0.11
C PHE A 547 -19.80 -25.41 1.30
N ILE A 548 -20.16 -26.22 2.29
CA ILE A 548 -20.75 -25.77 3.54
C ILE A 548 -19.71 -26.02 4.63
N ASN A 549 -19.37 -24.99 5.39
CA ASN A 549 -18.54 -25.19 6.58
C ASN A 549 -19.40 -25.85 7.67
N THR A 550 -19.29 -27.17 7.83
CA THR A 550 -20.15 -27.91 8.77
C THR A 550 -19.85 -27.55 10.21
N THR A 551 -18.61 -27.17 10.52
CA THR A 551 -18.23 -26.71 11.86
C THR A 551 -18.97 -25.42 12.22
N ASP A 552 -19.09 -24.48 11.28
CA ASP A 552 -19.82 -23.22 11.50
C ASP A 552 -21.32 -23.48 11.66
N VAL A 553 -21.89 -24.38 10.84
CA VAL A 553 -23.31 -24.77 10.94
C VAL A 553 -23.62 -25.41 12.30
N GLU A 554 -22.84 -26.42 12.70
CA GLU A 554 -23.02 -27.11 13.99
C GLU A 554 -22.89 -26.15 15.16
N PHE A 555 -21.94 -25.22 15.08
CA PHE A 555 -21.75 -24.18 16.08
C PHE A 555 -22.99 -23.29 16.20
N MET A 556 -23.50 -22.77 15.08
CA MET A 556 -24.64 -21.86 15.06
C MET A 556 -25.95 -22.53 15.46
N GLU A 557 -26.20 -23.77 15.05
CA GLU A 557 -27.35 -24.55 15.52
C GLU A 557 -27.33 -24.70 17.04
N LYS A 558 -26.16 -25.01 17.60
CA LYS A 558 -26.01 -25.18 19.03
C LYS A 558 -26.22 -23.87 19.78
N LEU A 559 -25.72 -22.77 19.24
CA LEU A 559 -25.94 -21.44 19.80
C LEU A 559 -27.42 -21.06 19.80
N ASN A 560 -28.12 -21.24 18.67
CA ASN A 560 -29.54 -20.95 18.53
C ASN A 560 -30.40 -21.76 19.52
N ARG A 561 -30.08 -23.05 19.73
CA ARG A 561 -30.77 -23.88 20.73
C ARG A 561 -30.60 -23.32 22.14
N ILE A 562 -29.38 -22.90 22.50
CA ILE A 562 -29.12 -22.32 23.82
C ILE A 562 -29.87 -20.99 24.00
N GLU A 563 -29.91 -20.14 22.97
CA GLU A 563 -30.69 -18.90 23.01
C GLU A 563 -32.19 -19.15 23.17
N ASP A 564 -32.74 -20.12 22.45
CA ASP A 564 -34.15 -20.47 22.54
C ASP A 564 -34.50 -21.06 23.90
N GLU A 565 -33.63 -21.89 24.48
CA GLU A 565 -33.79 -22.38 25.85
C GLU A 565 -33.71 -21.25 26.88
N ALA A 566 -32.80 -20.28 26.71
CA ALA A 566 -32.71 -19.11 27.55
C ALA A 566 -34.01 -18.27 27.49
N LYS A 567 -34.53 -18.03 26.28
CA LYS A 567 -35.82 -17.34 26.06
C LYS A 567 -37.00 -18.10 26.69
N THR A 568 -37.03 -19.43 26.56
CA THR A 568 -38.14 -20.26 27.06
C THR A 568 -38.11 -20.38 28.58
N SER A 569 -36.92 -20.37 29.18
CA SER A 569 -36.72 -20.51 30.63
C SER A 569 -36.66 -19.17 31.39
N ASN A 570 -36.79 -18.02 30.69
CA ASN A 570 -36.57 -16.67 31.24
C ASN A 570 -35.20 -16.53 31.95
N LYS A 571 -34.18 -17.23 31.47
CA LYS A 571 -32.79 -17.11 31.94
C LYS A 571 -31.98 -16.26 30.97
N THR A 572 -30.84 -15.77 31.43
CA THR A 572 -29.85 -15.16 30.53
C THR A 572 -29.16 -16.24 29.69
N VAL A 573 -28.65 -15.88 28.51
CA VAL A 573 -27.87 -16.79 27.65
C VAL A 573 -26.67 -17.34 28.44
N ASN A 574 -26.00 -16.50 29.24
CA ASN A 574 -24.84 -16.89 30.06
C ASN A 574 -25.17 -17.96 31.12
N GLU A 575 -26.32 -17.84 31.80
CA GLU A 575 -26.78 -18.85 32.76
C GLU A 575 -27.07 -20.19 32.06
N THR A 576 -27.63 -20.14 30.86
CA THR A 576 -28.01 -21.34 30.07
C THR A 576 -26.76 -22.00 29.44
N LEU A 577 -25.78 -21.20 29.03
CA LEU A 577 -24.48 -21.66 28.52
C LEU A 577 -23.69 -22.39 29.63
N ALA A 578 -23.70 -21.85 30.85
CA ALA A 578 -23.03 -22.44 32.00
C ALA A 578 -23.63 -23.81 32.41
N GLU A 579 -24.93 -24.03 32.14
CA GLU A 579 -25.61 -25.31 32.39
C GLU A 579 -25.24 -26.40 31.36
N HIS A 580 -24.94 -26.01 30.12
CA HIS A 580 -24.55 -26.93 29.05
C HIS A 580 -23.12 -27.46 29.17
N ASN A 581 -22.26 -26.75 29.90
CA ASN A 581 -20.87 -27.13 30.18
C ASN A 581 -20.04 -27.48 28.92
N ASP A 582 -20.32 -26.82 27.79
CA ASP A 582 -19.52 -26.92 26.57
C ASP A 582 -18.36 -25.92 26.65
N SER A 583 -17.14 -26.42 26.84
CA SER A 583 -15.96 -25.57 26.99
C SER A 583 -15.59 -24.80 25.72
N TYR A 584 -15.93 -25.30 24.53
CA TYR A 584 -15.61 -24.64 23.26
C TYR A 584 -16.50 -23.43 23.04
N ILE A 585 -17.83 -23.60 23.15
CA ILE A 585 -18.79 -22.51 23.00
C ILE A 585 -18.64 -21.52 24.14
N LEU A 586 -18.40 -21.97 25.37
CA LEU A 586 -18.18 -21.07 26.51
C LEU A 586 -16.90 -20.25 26.33
N ASN A 587 -15.82 -20.83 25.79
CA ASN A 587 -14.62 -20.07 25.48
C ASN A 587 -14.86 -19.05 24.36
N LEU A 588 -15.51 -19.43 23.26
CA LEU A 588 -15.83 -18.52 22.16
C LEU A 588 -16.79 -17.41 22.59
N TRP A 589 -17.80 -17.73 23.41
CA TRP A 589 -18.73 -16.75 23.96
C TRP A 589 -18.03 -15.80 24.91
N ASN A 590 -17.19 -16.31 25.80
CA ASN A 590 -16.37 -15.47 26.68
C ASN A 590 -15.37 -14.62 25.88
N GLU A 591 -14.78 -15.15 24.80
CA GLU A 591 -13.92 -14.40 23.89
C GLU A 591 -14.69 -13.31 23.16
N ALA A 592 -15.90 -13.61 22.68
CA ALA A 592 -16.81 -12.66 22.05
C ALA A 592 -17.24 -11.56 23.04
N GLU A 593 -17.61 -11.90 24.28
CA GLU A 593 -17.90 -10.92 25.33
C GLU A 593 -16.66 -10.11 25.71
N LEU A 594 -15.48 -10.73 25.78
CA LEU A 594 -14.22 -10.02 25.99
C LEU A 594 -13.92 -9.09 24.82
N GLN A 595 -14.25 -9.49 23.60
CA GLN A 595 -14.04 -8.72 22.39
C GLN A 595 -15.04 -7.58 22.30
N GLU A 596 -16.30 -7.80 22.68
CA GLU A 596 -17.34 -6.78 22.78
C GLU A 596 -17.02 -5.80 23.90
N ALA A 597 -16.63 -6.25 25.09
CA ALA A 597 -16.14 -5.39 26.17
C ALA A 597 -14.85 -4.64 25.79
N LYS A 598 -13.96 -5.26 25.01
CA LYS A 598 -12.80 -4.59 24.40
C LYS A 598 -13.25 -3.54 23.40
N LEU A 599 -14.22 -3.84 22.54
CA LEU A 599 -14.78 -2.90 21.57
C LEU A 599 -15.48 -1.74 22.28
N GLU A 600 -16.26 -1.97 23.33
CA GLU A 600 -16.87 -0.91 24.15
C GLU A 600 -15.82 -0.04 24.86
N THR A 601 -14.74 -0.65 25.35
CA THR A 601 -13.61 0.10 25.94
C THR A 601 -12.75 0.80 24.89
N GLU A 602 -12.61 0.26 23.68
CA GLU A 602 -11.87 0.82 22.54
C GLU A 602 -12.67 1.91 21.79
N ASP A 603 -13.99 1.81 21.75
CA ASP A 603 -14.96 2.78 21.23
C ASP A 603 -14.99 4.05 22.08
N SER A 604 -14.49 3.96 23.32
CA SER A 604 -14.10 5.16 24.04
C SER A 604 -13.04 5.89 23.24
N VAL A 605 -13.44 7.01 22.61
CA VAL A 605 -12.54 7.94 21.90
C VAL A 605 -11.29 8.27 22.72
N ILE A 606 -11.43 8.30 24.06
CA ILE A 606 -10.33 8.55 25.00
C ILE A 606 -9.34 7.37 25.04
N TYR A 607 -9.83 6.14 25.07
CA TYR A 607 -8.97 4.95 25.04
C TYR A 607 -8.27 4.82 23.69
N GLY A 608 -9.01 4.96 22.58
CA GLY A 608 -8.43 4.94 21.24
C GLY A 608 -7.34 6.01 21.07
N LEU A 609 -7.60 7.23 21.54
CA LEU A 609 -6.59 8.31 21.56
C LEU A 609 -5.40 7.95 22.44
N LYS A 610 -5.63 7.43 23.65
CA LYS A 610 -4.55 7.03 24.57
C LYS A 610 -3.68 5.92 23.96
N ASN A 611 -4.27 4.90 23.35
CA ASN A 611 -3.56 3.80 22.72
C ASN A 611 -2.77 4.29 21.49
N ALA A 612 -3.37 5.12 20.64
CA ALA A 612 -2.69 5.74 19.51
C ALA A 612 -1.50 6.60 19.96
N LEU A 613 -1.68 7.44 20.99
CA LEU A 613 -0.60 8.24 21.57
C LEU A 613 0.48 7.37 22.20
N TRP A 614 0.11 6.28 22.87
CA TRP A 614 1.06 5.34 23.47
C TRP A 614 1.89 4.61 22.41
N LYS A 615 1.27 4.13 21.33
CA LYS A 615 1.98 3.52 20.18
C LYS A 615 3.00 4.51 19.58
N LYS A 616 2.58 5.76 19.37
CA LYS A 616 3.47 6.83 18.86
C LYS A 616 4.62 7.14 19.82
N PHE A 617 4.32 7.24 21.11
CA PHE A 617 5.32 7.46 22.15
C PHE A 617 6.32 6.31 22.25
N SER A 618 5.84 5.06 22.19
CA SER A 618 6.67 3.87 22.20
C SER A 618 7.61 3.82 21.00
N ALA A 619 7.09 4.04 19.79
CA ALA A 619 7.89 4.10 18.57
C ALA A 619 8.96 5.21 18.64
N LEU A 620 8.60 6.39 19.13
CA LEU A 620 9.53 7.50 19.33
C LEU A 620 10.61 7.15 20.37
N ARG A 621 10.22 6.64 21.54
CA ARG A 621 11.12 6.25 22.63
C ARG A 621 12.13 5.22 22.14
N ARG A 622 11.66 4.18 21.46
CA ARG A 622 12.49 3.12 20.88
C ARG A 622 13.49 3.69 19.87
N SER A 623 13.02 4.51 18.94
CA SER A 623 13.89 5.15 17.93
C SER A 623 14.97 6.04 18.56
N LEU A 624 14.62 6.82 19.58
CA LEU A 624 15.56 7.70 20.30
C LEU A 624 16.57 6.94 21.17
N HIS A 625 16.31 5.67 21.51
CA HIS A 625 17.28 4.82 22.21
C HIS A 625 18.19 4.05 21.25
N LEU A 626 17.61 3.39 20.23
CA LEU A 626 18.35 2.49 19.36
C LEU A 626 19.33 3.22 18.42
N GLY A 627 18.97 4.42 17.95
CA GLY A 627 19.86 5.25 17.14
C GLY A 627 21.18 5.61 17.86
N PRO A 628 21.12 6.31 19.01
CA PRO A 628 22.30 6.59 19.82
C PRO A 628 23.02 5.33 20.33
N GLY A 629 22.28 4.25 20.64
CA GLY A 629 22.85 2.96 21.01
C GLY A 629 23.73 2.36 19.92
N ALA A 630 23.30 2.45 18.66
CA ALA A 630 24.10 2.00 17.51
C ALA A 630 25.37 2.84 17.34
N VAL A 631 25.29 4.16 17.52
CA VAL A 631 26.46 5.06 17.50
C VAL A 631 27.42 4.72 18.63
N TYR A 632 26.91 4.51 19.84
CA TYR A 632 27.72 4.10 20.99
C TYR A 632 28.49 2.82 20.69
N CYS A 633 27.79 1.77 20.22
CA CYS A 633 28.40 0.48 19.91
C CYS A 633 29.51 0.58 18.84
N LEU A 634 29.36 1.47 17.87
CA LEU A 634 30.38 1.71 16.86
C LEU A 634 31.60 2.46 17.41
N ILE A 635 31.41 3.41 18.32
CA ILE A 635 32.50 4.16 18.95
C ILE A 635 33.30 3.25 19.91
N THR A 636 32.60 2.39 20.66
CA THR A 636 33.20 1.48 21.64
C THR A 636 33.63 0.14 21.05
N ASN A 637 33.31 -0.12 19.79
CA ASN A 637 33.50 -1.40 19.12
C ASN A 637 32.84 -2.58 19.87
N SER A 638 31.67 -2.34 20.50
CA SER A 638 30.88 -3.36 21.19
C SER A 638 29.81 -3.96 20.30
N SER A 639 29.35 -5.18 20.63
CA SER A 639 28.27 -5.87 19.89
C SER A 639 26.94 -5.12 20.01
N PHE A 640 26.39 -4.69 18.87
CA PHE A 640 25.05 -4.09 18.83
C PHE A 640 23.94 -5.10 19.12
N SER A 641 24.16 -6.39 18.83
CA SER A 641 23.21 -7.46 19.18
C SER A 641 23.07 -7.60 20.70
N ASP A 642 24.17 -7.49 21.44
CA ASP A 642 24.16 -7.58 22.90
C ASP A 642 23.45 -6.36 23.50
N PHE A 643 23.67 -5.18 22.92
CA PHE A 643 22.95 -3.96 23.28
C PHE A 643 21.43 -4.13 23.07
N LEU A 644 21.00 -4.62 21.91
CA LEU A 644 19.58 -4.89 21.63
C LEU A 644 18.99 -5.87 22.65
N ASN A 645 19.67 -7.00 22.90
CA ASN A 645 19.22 -8.03 23.85
C ASN A 645 19.16 -7.52 25.30
N SER A 646 20.03 -6.58 25.68
CA SER A 646 19.98 -5.96 27.00
C SER A 646 18.82 -4.97 27.18
N TRP A 647 18.32 -4.42 26.07
CA TRP A 647 17.29 -3.39 26.07
C TRP A 647 15.89 -3.96 25.93
N TYR A 648 15.73 -5.07 25.20
CA TYR A 648 14.50 -5.86 25.21
C TYR A 648 14.31 -6.45 26.61
N PRO A 649 13.33 -5.99 27.42
CA PRO A 649 12.90 -6.79 28.54
C PRO A 649 12.40 -8.12 27.97
N ARG A 650 12.67 -9.22 28.65
CA ARG A 650 12.14 -10.55 28.31
C ARG A 650 10.61 -10.68 28.47
N ASP A 651 9.91 -9.57 28.72
CA ASP A 651 8.50 -9.51 29.10
C ASP A 651 7.76 -8.43 28.28
N LEU A 652 7.67 -8.59 26.97
CA LEU A 652 6.71 -7.90 26.10
C LEU A 652 6.26 -8.87 25.00
N ASP A 653 5.68 -9.99 25.43
CA ASP A 653 4.68 -10.76 24.69
C ASP A 653 3.29 -10.38 25.21
#